data_AF-A0A842ZKV6-F1
#
_entry.id   AF-A0A842ZKV6-F1
#
_cell.length_a   1.000
_cell.length_b   1.000
_cell.length_c   1.000
_cell.angle_alpha   90.00
_cell.angle_beta   90.00
_cell.angle_gamma   90.00
#
_symmetry.space_group_name_H-M   'P 1'
#
loop_
_entity.id
_entity.type
_entity.pdbx_description
1 polymer ?
#
loop_
_entity_poly.entity_id
_entity_poly.type
_entity_poly.pdbx_seq_one_letter_code
_entity_poly.pdbx_strand_id
1 'polypeptide(L)'
;MKKHFLLILATFILFTSTISIANPIKQKETTDNSTLPTGITIYVDDNNTQGPWNGSYDYPYQYIRDGILHASDGDTVYVFNGLYNETVILNKSIYFRGQQQENTIIDGHNNGSVIHVTTDNVRIRRLTIRNSGGNEGNAGITVNVNTTTITECTVYRTRTGISVQNSCETIITNCRFHTNGYGITFSSSAFVTIDQCTFYHNGIGVYLYDTHCITITNSYTDTNGIGFLCEHSSNIQISSSAARDNNDNEGGMFFSHCAYINIINCYIVHNGFGVNLINSSACFIDHCNFSLNTHFACKLKETVSGIILTNCIFTKNLRFGLYAENSAFTVSWSNLYKNENYGLYAKSSAIDAMYNWWGSKNGPAHTGLTRADRGTWDPRGITYAPWLTFPMPDVGPNWNLDKTFQKPEYSNPWPEQITFSEPDTDGDGAPDWWELKWGYDPTVWDDHQHLDPDNDSLNNIEECYMDQFGSNPLKKDVFLELDWIKAMTPSVTNKPQTKEITQMIDAFAEHNITLHVDTGNLGGGEEIPSRSFVTNADLINLYWDYFLHNDLNNPRQRIFHYGLICDYTEGPGFAVVGWDNLNSFAIGVQFLAEKYPQYRREWLVMTSAMHEAGHTFGLIATKYTGIDNQVTMKPIYKEFWLYCKYKSLLNYVYTFAMMDFSDGSHGRGDFNDWGNIDFSFFKNTRFDYPLS
;
A
#
# COMPACT_ATOMS: atom_id res chain seq x y z
N MET A 1 34.37 -54.08 -25.07
CA MET A 1 33.08 -54.81 -25.18
C MET A 1 31.95 -53.78 -25.15
N LYS A 2 31.22 -53.66 -26.25
CA LYS A 2 30.05 -52.79 -26.40
C LYS A 2 28.88 -53.34 -25.58
N LYS A 3 28.14 -52.48 -24.86
CA LYS A 3 26.70 -52.68 -24.63
C LYS A 3 25.98 -51.32 -24.66
N HIS A 4 24.88 -51.34 -25.41
CA HIS A 4 24.06 -50.22 -25.85
C HIS A 4 23.20 -49.62 -24.73
N PHE A 5 23.08 -48.30 -24.69
CA PHE A 5 21.98 -47.58 -24.05
C PHE A 5 20.94 -47.23 -25.11
N LEU A 6 19.69 -47.64 -24.89
CA LEU A 6 18.53 -47.28 -25.70
C LEU A 6 18.05 -45.88 -25.29
N LEU A 7 17.92 -44.99 -26.27
CA LEU A 7 17.37 -43.65 -26.12
C LEU A 7 15.84 -43.73 -26.27
N ILE A 8 15.08 -43.30 -25.26
CA ILE A 8 13.64 -43.04 -25.39
C ILE A 8 13.48 -41.54 -25.64
N LEU A 9 13.05 -41.20 -26.86
CA LEU A 9 12.78 -39.84 -27.30
C LEU A 9 11.37 -39.45 -26.85
N ALA A 10 11.25 -38.55 -25.86
CA ALA A 10 10.00 -37.85 -25.57
C ALA A 10 10.04 -36.49 -26.27
N THR A 11 9.22 -36.33 -27.29
CA THR A 11 9.03 -35.09 -28.06
C THR A 11 8.34 -34.03 -27.20
N PHE A 12 9.08 -33.01 -26.77
CA PHE A 12 8.54 -31.73 -26.32
C PHE A 12 8.33 -30.82 -27.53
N ILE A 13 7.08 -30.39 -27.75
CA ILE A 13 6.74 -29.34 -28.71
C ILE A 13 7.10 -28.01 -28.05
N LEU A 14 8.25 -27.45 -28.41
CA LEU A 14 8.63 -26.07 -28.11
C LEU A 14 7.83 -25.13 -29.02
N PHE A 15 6.83 -24.45 -28.46
CA PHE A 15 6.37 -23.19 -29.04
C PHE A 15 7.46 -22.15 -28.80
N THR A 16 8.16 -21.77 -29.86
CA THR A 16 9.12 -20.67 -29.85
C THR A 16 8.34 -19.36 -29.93
N SER A 17 8.13 -18.70 -28.80
CA SER A 17 7.85 -17.26 -28.80
C SER A 17 9.17 -16.53 -29.06
N THR A 18 9.17 -15.67 -30.06
CA THR A 18 10.32 -14.85 -30.42
C THR A 18 10.65 -13.89 -29.28
N ILE A 19 11.81 -14.07 -28.69
CA ILE A 19 12.45 -13.15 -27.75
C ILE A 19 12.70 -11.82 -28.48
N SER A 20 11.93 -10.78 -28.16
CA SER A 20 12.30 -9.42 -28.51
C SER A 20 13.33 -8.94 -27.49
N ILE A 21 14.59 -8.92 -27.90
CA ILE A 21 15.70 -8.40 -27.10
C ILE A 21 15.53 -6.87 -27.02
N ALA A 22 15.30 -6.37 -25.80
CA ALA A 22 15.28 -4.95 -25.49
C ALA A 22 16.64 -4.31 -25.85
N ASN A 23 16.62 -3.37 -26.80
CA ASN A 23 17.75 -2.47 -27.06
C ASN A 23 17.80 -1.38 -25.97
N PRO A 24 18.99 -0.90 -25.57
CA PRO A 24 19.10 0.20 -24.62
C PRO A 24 18.61 1.49 -25.28
N ILE A 25 17.53 2.07 -24.74
CA ILE A 25 16.90 3.29 -25.24
C ILE A 25 17.79 4.48 -24.87
N LYS A 26 18.44 5.06 -25.89
CA LYS A 26 18.71 6.51 -25.91
C LYS A 26 17.36 7.21 -25.97
N GLN A 27 17.15 8.23 -25.13
CA GLN A 27 16.05 9.19 -25.24
C GLN A 27 15.86 9.56 -26.72
N LYS A 28 14.81 9.00 -27.32
CA LYS A 28 14.34 9.37 -28.63
C LYS A 28 13.02 10.06 -28.35
N GLU A 29 12.97 11.36 -28.58
CA GLU A 29 11.71 12.10 -28.68
C GLU A 29 10.78 11.27 -29.56
N THR A 30 9.75 10.69 -28.96
CA THR A 30 8.69 9.99 -29.67
C THR A 30 7.86 11.06 -30.34
N THR A 31 8.20 11.37 -31.59
CA THR A 31 7.27 12.00 -32.52
C THR A 31 6.01 11.14 -32.57
N ASP A 32 4.92 11.74 -32.10
CA ASP A 32 3.55 11.25 -32.04
C ASP A 32 3.14 10.70 -33.42
N ASN A 33 3.23 9.37 -33.60
CA ASN A 33 2.68 8.66 -34.75
C ASN A 33 1.34 8.00 -34.36
N SER A 34 0.53 8.70 -33.55
CA SER A 34 -0.90 8.41 -33.45
C SER A 34 -1.58 8.90 -34.73
N THR A 35 -2.44 8.06 -35.31
CA THR A 35 -3.32 8.46 -36.41
C THR A 35 -4.05 9.75 -36.03
N LEU A 36 -3.81 10.84 -36.77
CA LEU A 36 -4.48 12.12 -36.56
C LEU A 36 -6.00 11.90 -36.48
N PRO A 37 -6.70 12.57 -35.54
CA PRO A 37 -8.16 12.52 -35.48
C PRO A 37 -8.74 12.87 -36.85
N THR A 38 -9.65 12.05 -37.36
CA THR A 38 -10.34 12.31 -38.63
C THR A 38 -11.47 13.32 -38.48
N GLY A 39 -11.90 13.61 -37.24
CA GLY A 39 -12.94 14.57 -36.90
C GLY A 39 -12.44 15.99 -36.63
N ILE A 40 -13.36 16.90 -36.35
CA ILE A 40 -13.05 18.30 -36.02
C ILE A 40 -12.54 18.43 -34.58
N THR A 41 -11.93 19.57 -34.24
CA THR A 41 -11.59 19.92 -32.85
C THR A 41 -12.57 20.95 -32.31
N ILE A 42 -13.12 20.67 -31.14
CA ILE A 42 -14.03 21.52 -30.38
C ILE A 42 -13.30 21.98 -29.13
N TYR A 43 -13.25 23.29 -28.90
CA TYR A 43 -12.48 23.91 -27.82
C TYR A 43 -13.36 24.28 -26.63
N VAL A 44 -12.83 24.08 -25.42
CA VAL A 44 -13.47 24.39 -24.13
C VAL A 44 -12.49 25.21 -23.26
N ASP A 45 -12.93 26.33 -22.71
CA ASP A 45 -12.14 27.24 -21.85
C ASP A 45 -13.04 27.82 -20.73
N ASP A 46 -12.74 27.53 -19.47
CA ASP A 46 -13.51 28.02 -18.32
C ASP A 46 -13.49 29.55 -18.21
N ASN A 47 -12.49 30.20 -18.82
CA ASN A 47 -12.34 31.66 -18.86
C ASN A 47 -13.28 32.35 -19.86
N ASN A 48 -13.88 31.64 -20.82
CA ASN A 48 -14.83 32.23 -21.77
C ASN A 48 -16.22 32.42 -21.14
N THR A 49 -16.32 33.26 -20.11
CA THR A 49 -17.55 33.45 -19.31
C THR A 49 -18.64 34.29 -20.00
N GLN A 50 -18.31 35.02 -21.07
CA GLN A 50 -19.23 35.95 -21.76
C GLN A 50 -19.66 35.48 -23.15
N GLY A 51 -18.99 34.47 -23.69
CA GLY A 51 -19.20 34.00 -25.06
C GLY A 51 -18.72 35.01 -26.12
N PRO A 52 -19.09 34.78 -27.40
CA PRO A 52 -19.95 33.70 -27.87
C PRO A 52 -19.32 32.31 -27.67
N TRP A 53 -20.17 31.28 -27.69
CA TRP A 53 -19.78 29.88 -27.49
C TRP A 53 -20.16 29.08 -28.72
N ASN A 54 -19.21 28.84 -29.62
CA ASN A 54 -19.43 28.02 -30.82
C ASN A 54 -18.42 26.88 -30.96
N GLY A 55 -17.54 26.70 -29.97
CA GLY A 55 -16.56 25.62 -29.93
C GLY A 55 -15.35 25.81 -30.86
N SER A 56 -15.22 26.96 -31.54
CA SER A 56 -14.01 27.32 -32.26
C SER A 56 -12.91 27.79 -31.31
N TYR A 57 -11.67 27.89 -31.80
CA TYR A 57 -10.54 28.36 -31.01
C TYR A 57 -10.75 29.77 -30.43
N ASP A 58 -11.31 30.69 -31.23
CA ASP A 58 -11.54 32.08 -30.81
C ASP A 58 -12.78 32.22 -29.88
N TYR A 59 -13.67 31.24 -29.91
CA TYR A 59 -14.97 31.25 -29.20
C TYR A 59 -15.27 29.87 -28.59
N PRO A 60 -14.41 29.38 -27.69
CA PRO A 60 -14.54 28.05 -27.08
C PRO A 60 -15.80 27.95 -26.23
N TYR A 61 -16.33 26.76 -25.99
CA TYR A 61 -17.39 26.58 -24.99
C TYR A 61 -16.84 26.84 -23.58
N GLN A 62 -17.67 27.34 -22.66
CA GLN A 62 -17.24 27.51 -21.26
C GLN A 62 -17.13 26.17 -20.53
N TYR A 63 -18.09 25.27 -20.78
CA TYR A 63 -18.22 24.00 -20.06
C TYR A 63 -17.82 22.80 -20.92
N ILE A 64 -17.22 21.79 -20.28
CA ILE A 64 -16.80 20.53 -20.93
C ILE A 64 -18.01 19.82 -21.53
N ARG A 65 -19.13 19.77 -20.79
CA ARG A 65 -20.38 19.15 -21.25
C ARG A 65 -20.88 19.71 -22.58
N ASP A 66 -20.68 21.01 -22.84
CA ASP A 66 -21.12 21.66 -24.08
C ASP A 66 -20.21 21.26 -25.24
N GLY A 67 -18.90 21.14 -24.99
CA GLY A 67 -17.96 20.59 -25.97
C GLY A 67 -18.32 19.16 -26.39
N ILE A 68 -18.64 18.30 -25.42
CA ILE A 68 -19.07 16.91 -25.67
C ILE A 68 -20.41 16.87 -26.38
N LEU A 69 -21.38 17.71 -25.99
CA LEU A 69 -22.71 17.77 -26.61
C LEU A 69 -22.62 18.01 -28.12
N HIS A 70 -21.69 18.87 -28.55
CA HIS A 70 -21.51 19.25 -29.96
C HIS A 70 -20.52 18.36 -30.74
N ALA A 71 -19.81 17.45 -30.06
CA ALA A 71 -18.93 16.48 -30.70
C ALA A 71 -19.71 15.38 -31.44
N SER A 72 -19.11 14.80 -32.46
CA SER A 72 -19.48 13.53 -33.09
C SER A 72 -18.39 12.49 -32.86
N ASP A 73 -18.69 11.22 -33.14
CA ASP A 73 -17.67 10.16 -33.08
C ASP A 73 -16.47 10.51 -33.98
N GLY A 74 -15.27 10.36 -33.44
CA GLY A 74 -14.00 10.71 -34.09
C GLY A 74 -13.53 12.15 -33.88
N ASP A 75 -14.36 13.03 -33.31
CA ASP A 75 -13.97 14.40 -32.98
C ASP A 75 -13.04 14.48 -31.77
N THR A 76 -12.38 15.62 -31.63
CA THR A 76 -11.57 15.98 -30.46
C THR A 76 -12.28 17.04 -29.64
N VAL A 77 -12.42 16.82 -28.33
CA VAL A 77 -12.77 17.86 -27.36
C VAL A 77 -11.48 18.27 -26.65
N TYR A 78 -11.02 19.49 -26.96
CA TYR A 78 -9.79 20.08 -26.42
C TYR A 78 -10.14 21.05 -25.29
N VAL A 79 -9.63 20.78 -24.09
CA VAL A 79 -9.91 21.57 -22.88
C VAL A 79 -8.68 22.38 -22.50
N PHE A 80 -8.83 23.71 -22.40
CA PHE A 80 -7.74 24.60 -21.97
C PHE A 80 -7.44 24.45 -20.47
N ASN A 81 -6.32 24.99 -20.02
CA ASN A 81 -5.98 25.03 -18.61
C ASN A 81 -7.03 25.82 -17.82
N GLY A 82 -7.44 25.28 -16.68
CA GLY A 82 -8.58 25.80 -15.92
C GLY A 82 -9.04 24.83 -14.85
N LEU A 83 -9.99 25.26 -14.03
CA LEU A 83 -10.65 24.46 -13.01
C LEU A 83 -12.11 24.21 -13.43
N TYR A 84 -12.40 22.97 -13.80
CA TYR A 84 -13.70 22.54 -14.29
C TYR A 84 -14.43 21.76 -13.20
N ASN A 85 -15.46 22.41 -12.65
CA ASN A 85 -16.32 21.86 -11.61
C ASN A 85 -17.51 21.12 -12.25
N GLU A 86 -17.24 19.94 -12.82
CA GLU A 86 -18.21 19.21 -13.63
C GLU A 86 -18.10 17.68 -13.44
N THR A 87 -19.24 17.00 -13.51
CA THR A 87 -19.28 15.56 -13.81
C THR A 87 -19.31 15.37 -15.32
N VAL A 88 -18.32 14.65 -15.87
CA VAL A 88 -18.14 14.47 -17.30
C VAL A 88 -18.67 13.12 -17.75
N ILE A 89 -19.52 13.09 -18.78
CA ILE A 89 -20.06 11.86 -19.36
C ILE A 89 -19.56 11.71 -20.79
N LEU A 90 -18.69 10.73 -21.03
CA LEU A 90 -18.12 10.41 -22.34
C LEU A 90 -18.95 9.31 -22.99
N ASN A 91 -19.98 9.73 -23.73
CA ASN A 91 -20.96 8.89 -24.42
C ASN A 91 -20.81 8.87 -25.95
N LYS A 92 -19.65 9.31 -26.44
CA LYS A 92 -19.26 9.35 -27.86
C LYS A 92 -17.83 8.87 -27.99
N SER A 93 -17.49 8.26 -29.11
CA SER A 93 -16.14 7.76 -29.41
C SER A 93 -15.20 8.92 -29.76
N ILE A 94 -14.76 9.69 -28.78
CA ILE A 94 -14.01 10.95 -28.98
C ILE A 94 -12.59 10.92 -28.41
N TYR A 95 -11.77 11.86 -28.88
CA TYR A 95 -10.50 12.22 -28.26
C TYR A 95 -10.75 13.34 -27.23
N PHE A 96 -10.79 13.00 -25.95
CA PHE A 96 -10.99 13.94 -24.85
C PHE A 96 -9.64 14.31 -24.23
N ARG A 97 -9.20 15.55 -24.40
CA ARG A 97 -7.83 15.94 -24.07
C ARG A 97 -7.73 17.33 -23.44
N GLY A 98 -6.98 17.42 -22.35
CA GLY A 98 -6.55 18.70 -21.77
C GLY A 98 -5.29 19.29 -22.41
N GLN A 99 -5.08 20.58 -22.17
CA GLN A 99 -3.94 21.35 -22.63
C GLN A 99 -2.65 20.87 -21.95
N GLN A 100 -2.68 20.71 -20.63
CA GLN A 100 -1.54 20.25 -19.82
C GLN A 100 -2.01 19.36 -18.67
N GLN A 101 -1.24 18.30 -18.39
CA GLN A 101 -1.54 17.32 -17.33
C GLN A 101 -1.79 17.98 -15.97
N GLU A 102 -0.95 18.92 -15.54
CA GLU A 102 -1.03 19.50 -14.19
C GLU A 102 -2.01 20.68 -14.07
N ASN A 103 -2.43 21.29 -15.18
CA ASN A 103 -3.15 22.57 -15.17
C ASN A 103 -4.56 22.51 -15.79
N THR A 104 -4.95 21.39 -16.40
CA THR A 104 -6.34 21.14 -16.83
C THR A 104 -7.02 20.25 -15.80
N ILE A 105 -7.73 20.85 -14.85
CA ILE A 105 -8.23 20.17 -13.64
C ILE A 105 -9.74 19.96 -13.74
N ILE A 106 -10.20 18.73 -13.55
CA ILE A 106 -11.60 18.39 -13.39
C ILE A 106 -11.81 17.96 -11.94
N ASP A 107 -12.67 18.69 -11.23
CA ASP A 107 -12.92 18.54 -9.80
C ASP A 107 -14.33 18.01 -9.56
N GLY A 108 -14.41 16.89 -8.82
CA GLY A 108 -15.68 16.22 -8.50
C GLY A 108 -16.42 16.77 -7.28
N HIS A 109 -15.86 17.75 -6.55
CA HIS A 109 -16.47 18.33 -5.35
C HIS A 109 -16.90 17.30 -4.29
N ASN A 110 -16.09 16.26 -4.12
CA ASN A 110 -16.34 15.14 -3.21
C ASN A 110 -17.71 14.48 -3.46
N ASN A 111 -18.20 14.45 -4.71
CA ASN A 111 -19.52 13.93 -5.06
C ASN A 111 -19.49 13.01 -6.29
N GLY A 112 -19.88 11.74 -6.10
CA GLY A 112 -19.99 10.77 -7.18
C GLY A 112 -18.68 10.50 -7.91
N SER A 113 -18.75 9.92 -9.11
CA SER A 113 -17.57 9.80 -9.98
C SER A 113 -17.36 11.07 -10.82
N VAL A 114 -16.10 11.40 -11.12
CA VAL A 114 -15.78 12.64 -11.85
C VAL A 114 -15.99 12.47 -13.35
N ILE A 115 -15.53 11.35 -13.92
CA ILE A 115 -15.70 11.01 -15.34
C ILE A 115 -16.37 9.65 -15.49
N HIS A 116 -17.40 9.57 -16.33
CA HIS A 116 -18.05 8.33 -16.73
C HIS A 116 -17.78 8.02 -18.20
N VAL A 117 -17.16 6.88 -18.49
CA VAL A 117 -16.96 6.38 -19.86
C VAL A 117 -18.04 5.35 -20.17
N THR A 118 -18.93 5.70 -21.10
CA THR A 118 -20.12 4.89 -21.45
C THR A 118 -20.16 4.49 -22.92
N THR A 119 -19.10 4.76 -23.67
CA THR A 119 -18.95 4.31 -25.07
C THR A 119 -17.52 3.85 -25.33
N ASP A 120 -17.36 2.85 -26.19
CA ASP A 120 -16.07 2.31 -26.61
C ASP A 120 -15.22 3.36 -27.34
N ASN A 121 -13.92 3.08 -27.46
CA ASN A 121 -12.94 3.85 -28.24
C ASN A 121 -12.73 5.31 -27.79
N VAL A 122 -13.07 5.62 -26.55
CA VAL A 122 -12.76 6.90 -25.90
C VAL A 122 -11.27 6.96 -25.56
N ARG A 123 -10.66 8.11 -25.85
CA ARG A 123 -9.25 8.41 -25.52
C ARG A 123 -9.19 9.61 -24.60
N ILE A 124 -8.76 9.41 -23.36
CA ILE A 124 -8.60 10.44 -22.33
C ILE A 124 -7.13 10.80 -22.19
N ARG A 125 -6.78 12.10 -22.23
CA ARG A 125 -5.37 12.52 -22.16
C ARG A 125 -5.11 13.86 -21.49
N ARG A 126 -4.03 13.98 -20.71
CA ARG A 126 -3.50 15.26 -20.19
C ARG A 126 -4.49 16.02 -19.32
N LEU A 127 -5.02 15.35 -18.31
CA LEU A 127 -5.97 15.90 -17.35
C LEU A 127 -5.51 15.59 -15.93
N THR A 128 -5.85 16.48 -15.01
CA THR A 128 -5.89 16.19 -13.58
C THR A 128 -7.34 15.93 -13.18
N ILE A 129 -7.60 14.81 -12.50
CA ILE A 129 -8.93 14.42 -12.01
C ILE A 129 -8.85 14.27 -10.49
N ARG A 130 -9.72 14.95 -9.74
CA ARG A 130 -9.65 14.91 -8.28
C ARG A 130 -10.99 15.03 -7.56
N ASN A 131 -10.97 14.74 -6.26
CA ASN A 131 -12.09 14.93 -5.33
C ASN A 131 -13.36 14.19 -5.78
N SER A 132 -13.27 12.88 -6.01
CA SER A 132 -14.47 12.06 -6.18
C SER A 132 -15.25 11.99 -4.86
N GLY A 133 -16.50 11.55 -4.91
CA GLY A 133 -17.20 11.12 -3.71
C GLY A 133 -16.49 9.95 -3.02
N GLY A 134 -16.76 9.81 -1.72
CA GLY A 134 -16.18 8.77 -0.88
C GLY A 134 -17.01 7.50 -0.78
N ASN A 135 -18.19 7.41 -1.41
CA ASN A 135 -19.05 6.22 -1.35
C ASN A 135 -18.52 5.08 -2.23
N GLU A 136 -18.87 3.84 -1.89
CA GLU A 136 -18.56 2.67 -2.72
C GLU A 136 -18.99 2.89 -4.19
N GLY A 137 -18.10 2.55 -5.12
CA GLY A 137 -18.30 2.71 -6.56
C GLY A 137 -18.01 4.13 -7.10
N ASN A 138 -17.75 5.13 -6.24
CA ASN A 138 -17.28 6.44 -6.69
C ASN A 138 -15.82 6.36 -7.15
N ALA A 139 -15.50 7.05 -8.24
CA ALA A 139 -14.16 7.04 -8.81
C ALA A 139 -13.77 8.35 -9.49
N GLY A 140 -12.47 8.59 -9.69
CA GLY A 140 -12.01 9.62 -10.62
C GLY A 140 -12.55 9.34 -12.02
N ILE A 141 -12.37 8.12 -12.51
CA ILE A 141 -12.88 7.67 -13.82
C ILE A 141 -13.54 6.30 -13.68
N THR A 142 -14.80 6.18 -14.07
CA THR A 142 -15.51 4.90 -14.17
C THR A 142 -15.56 4.45 -15.63
N VAL A 143 -15.12 3.22 -15.90
CA VAL A 143 -15.07 2.61 -17.24
C VAL A 143 -15.88 1.30 -17.24
N ASN A 144 -17.01 1.31 -17.95
CA ASN A 144 -17.92 0.16 -18.05
C ASN A 144 -18.11 -0.27 -19.52
N VAL A 145 -17.03 -0.17 -20.30
CA VAL A 145 -16.99 -0.40 -21.74
C VAL A 145 -15.82 -1.30 -22.10
N ASN A 146 -15.80 -1.84 -23.32
CA ASN A 146 -14.78 -2.81 -23.73
C ASN A 146 -13.46 -2.14 -24.06
N THR A 147 -13.47 -0.99 -24.74
CA THR A 147 -12.23 -0.35 -25.22
C THR A 147 -12.08 1.07 -24.70
N THR A 148 -10.98 1.36 -24.01
CA THR A 148 -10.67 2.72 -23.51
C THR A 148 -9.15 2.92 -23.41
N THR A 149 -8.70 4.13 -23.72
CA THR A 149 -7.28 4.51 -23.56
C THR A 149 -7.17 5.76 -22.70
N ILE A 150 -6.39 5.70 -21.63
CA ILE A 150 -6.18 6.79 -20.67
C ILE A 150 -4.68 7.05 -20.59
N THR A 151 -4.25 8.28 -20.87
CA THR A 151 -2.82 8.60 -20.99
C THR A 151 -2.45 9.93 -20.35
N GLU A 152 -1.26 10.02 -19.75
CA GLU A 152 -0.74 11.31 -19.24
C GLU A 152 -1.71 12.02 -18.29
N CYS A 153 -2.41 11.29 -17.42
CA CYS A 153 -3.36 11.84 -16.46
C CYS A 153 -2.84 11.73 -15.03
N THR A 154 -3.20 12.70 -14.19
CA THR A 154 -2.97 12.66 -12.74
C THR A 154 -4.31 12.47 -12.03
N VAL A 155 -4.44 11.47 -11.15
CA VAL A 155 -5.70 11.18 -10.43
C VAL A 155 -5.43 11.08 -8.93
N TYR A 156 -6.11 11.91 -8.13
CA TYR A 156 -5.89 11.94 -6.69
C TYR A 156 -7.08 12.37 -5.86
N ARG A 157 -7.05 12.06 -4.56
CA ARG A 157 -8.17 12.30 -3.63
C ARG A 157 -9.46 11.72 -4.18
N THR A 158 -9.42 10.42 -4.47
CA THR A 158 -10.59 9.66 -4.90
C THR A 158 -10.69 8.37 -4.10
N ARG A 159 -11.91 7.84 -3.95
CA ARG A 159 -12.07 6.49 -3.38
C ARG A 159 -11.36 5.47 -4.27
N THR A 160 -11.63 5.54 -5.56
CA THR A 160 -10.91 4.78 -6.60
C THR A 160 -10.46 5.72 -7.71
N GLY A 161 -9.19 5.71 -8.12
CA GLY A 161 -8.71 6.58 -9.19
C GLY A 161 -9.37 6.23 -10.52
N ILE A 162 -9.18 5.00 -11.00
CA ILE A 162 -9.90 4.45 -12.16
C ILE A 162 -10.56 3.13 -11.76
N SER A 163 -11.88 3.04 -11.93
CA SER A 163 -12.64 1.80 -11.72
C SER A 163 -13.06 1.23 -13.07
N VAL A 164 -12.56 0.03 -13.39
CA VAL A 164 -12.89 -0.68 -14.63
C VAL A 164 -13.61 -1.98 -14.32
N GLN A 165 -14.78 -2.18 -14.94
CA GLN A 165 -15.61 -3.37 -14.69
C GLN A 165 -16.07 -4.00 -16.01
N ASN A 166 -15.97 -5.33 -16.11
CA ASN A 166 -16.43 -6.10 -17.26
C ASN A 166 -15.86 -5.58 -18.60
N SER A 167 -14.60 -5.16 -18.61
CA SER A 167 -13.92 -4.59 -19.79
C SER A 167 -12.97 -5.61 -20.42
N CYS A 168 -12.66 -5.45 -21.71
CA CYS A 168 -11.85 -6.41 -22.47
C CYS A 168 -10.59 -5.80 -23.09
N GLU A 169 -10.41 -4.48 -23.10
CA GLU A 169 -9.24 -3.83 -23.69
C GLU A 169 -9.07 -2.41 -23.12
N THR A 170 -8.43 -2.31 -21.95
CA THR A 170 -8.13 -1.00 -21.35
C THR A 170 -6.63 -0.77 -21.31
N ILE A 171 -6.21 0.38 -21.83
CA ILE A 171 -4.82 0.82 -21.90
C ILE A 171 -4.67 2.07 -21.03
N ILE A 172 -3.80 1.99 -20.02
CA ILE A 172 -3.48 3.11 -19.11
C ILE A 172 -1.97 3.35 -19.19
N THR A 173 -1.55 4.51 -19.68
CA THR A 173 -0.12 4.80 -19.86
C THR A 173 0.34 6.17 -19.37
N ASN A 174 1.53 6.22 -18.76
CA ASN A 174 2.15 7.46 -18.28
C ASN A 174 1.24 8.27 -17.32
N CYS A 175 0.46 7.58 -16.48
CA CYS A 175 -0.45 8.20 -15.52
C CYS A 175 0.13 8.19 -14.10
N ARG A 176 -0.31 9.13 -13.27
CA ARG A 176 0.05 9.22 -11.84
C ARG A 176 -1.19 9.08 -10.97
N PHE A 177 -1.12 8.20 -9.97
CA PHE A 177 -2.20 7.94 -9.03
C PHE A 177 -1.71 8.12 -7.61
N HIS A 178 -2.29 9.05 -6.86
CA HIS A 178 -1.90 9.24 -5.47
C HIS A 178 -3.02 9.68 -4.54
N THR A 179 -2.85 9.42 -3.25
CA THR A 179 -3.85 9.79 -2.23
C THR A 179 -5.23 9.26 -2.62
N ASN A 180 -5.32 7.98 -2.99
CA ASN A 180 -6.57 7.30 -3.27
C ASN A 180 -6.74 6.09 -2.34
N GLY A 181 -7.99 5.64 -2.14
CA GLY A 181 -8.22 4.33 -1.53
C GLY A 181 -7.63 3.23 -2.42
N TYR A 182 -8.03 3.24 -3.69
CA TYR A 182 -7.46 2.44 -4.76
C TYR A 182 -6.92 3.35 -5.87
N GLY A 183 -5.70 3.14 -6.37
CA GLY A 183 -5.22 3.85 -7.55
C GLY A 183 -5.98 3.42 -8.80
N ILE A 184 -6.00 2.12 -9.08
CA ILE A 184 -6.81 1.51 -10.15
C ILE A 184 -7.45 0.22 -9.65
N THR A 185 -8.70 -0.02 -10.03
CA THR A 185 -9.37 -1.32 -9.86
C THR A 185 -9.79 -1.90 -11.21
N PHE A 186 -9.55 -3.19 -11.41
CA PHE A 186 -10.16 -3.99 -12.47
C PHE A 186 -10.94 -5.14 -11.83
N SER A 187 -12.19 -5.33 -12.25
CA SER A 187 -13.00 -6.48 -11.85
C SER A 187 -13.55 -7.21 -13.07
N SER A 188 -13.39 -8.53 -13.11
CA SER A 188 -13.93 -9.41 -14.16
C SER A 188 -13.61 -8.89 -15.57
N SER A 189 -12.35 -8.52 -15.80
CA SER A 189 -11.88 -7.87 -17.02
C SER A 189 -10.78 -8.66 -17.73
N ALA A 190 -10.46 -8.32 -18.98
CA ALA A 190 -9.40 -8.96 -19.76
C ALA A 190 -8.58 -7.96 -20.59
N PHE A 191 -7.40 -8.39 -21.04
CA PHE A 191 -6.45 -7.64 -21.88
C PHE A 191 -6.16 -6.23 -21.35
N VAL A 192 -5.67 -6.18 -20.12
CA VAL A 192 -5.32 -4.96 -19.41
C VAL A 192 -3.86 -4.59 -19.67
N THR A 193 -3.60 -3.35 -20.05
CA THR A 193 -2.24 -2.80 -20.17
C THR A 193 -2.06 -1.60 -19.27
N ILE A 194 -1.10 -1.68 -18.35
CA ILE A 194 -0.63 -0.59 -17.50
C ILE A 194 0.85 -0.37 -17.79
N ASP A 195 1.21 0.77 -18.37
CA ASP A 195 2.60 1.07 -18.75
C ASP A 195 3.05 2.44 -18.25
N GLN A 196 4.28 2.56 -17.77
CA GLN A 196 4.86 3.85 -17.34
C GLN A 196 4.04 4.59 -16.27
N CYS A 197 3.26 3.87 -15.46
CA CYS A 197 2.40 4.48 -14.45
C CYS A 197 3.10 4.53 -13.09
N THR A 198 2.80 5.57 -12.31
CA THR A 198 3.34 5.75 -10.95
C THR A 198 2.20 5.81 -9.93
N PHE A 199 2.31 5.03 -8.86
CA PHE A 199 1.32 4.90 -7.80
C PHE A 199 1.98 5.21 -6.46
N TYR A 200 1.50 6.22 -5.74
CA TYR A 200 2.09 6.59 -4.45
C TYR A 200 1.06 7.10 -3.44
N HIS A 201 1.27 6.86 -2.15
CA HIS A 201 0.31 7.28 -1.11
C HIS A 201 -1.13 6.78 -1.36
N ASN A 202 -1.30 5.59 -1.92
CA ASN A 202 -2.61 4.94 -2.02
C ASN A 202 -2.75 3.85 -0.96
N GLY A 203 -3.98 3.52 -0.57
CA GLY A 203 -4.20 2.30 0.21
C GLY A 203 -3.75 1.08 -0.58
N ILE A 204 -4.30 0.91 -1.79
CA ILE A 204 -3.83 -0.07 -2.77
C ILE A 204 -3.53 0.64 -4.09
N GLY A 205 -2.33 0.47 -4.65
CA GLY A 205 -1.93 1.08 -5.92
C GLY A 205 -2.73 0.52 -7.11
N VAL A 206 -2.64 -0.79 -7.33
CA VAL A 206 -3.37 -1.50 -8.39
C VAL A 206 -4.05 -2.74 -7.81
N TYR A 207 -5.37 -2.83 -7.96
CA TYR A 207 -6.15 -4.00 -7.55
C TYR A 207 -6.79 -4.68 -8.77
N LEU A 208 -6.45 -5.96 -8.99
CA LEU A 208 -6.95 -6.79 -10.08
C LEU A 208 -7.70 -7.98 -9.49
N TYR A 209 -9.01 -8.02 -9.67
CA TYR A 209 -9.86 -9.10 -9.19
C TYR A 209 -10.50 -9.82 -10.39
N ASP A 210 -10.37 -11.15 -10.45
CA ASP A 210 -10.94 -11.99 -11.53
C ASP A 210 -10.55 -11.48 -12.94
N THR A 211 -9.31 -11.00 -13.08
CA THR A 211 -8.83 -10.32 -14.30
C THR A 211 -7.80 -11.16 -15.04
N HIS A 212 -7.83 -11.11 -16.37
CA HIS A 212 -7.08 -12.03 -17.23
C HIS A 212 -6.25 -11.31 -18.29
N CYS A 213 -5.12 -11.89 -18.71
CA CYS A 213 -4.25 -11.31 -19.75
C CYS A 213 -3.77 -9.90 -19.35
N ILE A 214 -3.05 -9.81 -18.25
CA ILE A 214 -2.61 -8.56 -17.62
C ILE A 214 -1.17 -8.29 -18.01
N THR A 215 -0.88 -7.07 -18.48
CA THR A 215 0.47 -6.60 -18.77
C THR A 215 0.75 -5.31 -17.99
N ILE A 216 1.72 -5.37 -17.09
CA ILE A 216 2.22 -4.23 -16.32
C ILE A 216 3.70 -4.05 -16.65
N THR A 217 4.05 -2.90 -17.23
CA THR A 217 5.44 -2.61 -17.64
C THR A 217 5.89 -1.24 -17.19
N ASN A 218 7.18 -1.10 -16.91
CA ASN A 218 7.81 0.18 -16.58
C ASN A 218 7.06 1.00 -15.52
N SER A 219 6.37 0.34 -14.59
CA SER A 219 5.50 0.99 -13.62
C SER A 219 6.09 0.94 -12.22
N TYR A 220 5.72 1.90 -11.38
CA TYR A 220 6.37 2.14 -10.10
C TYR A 220 5.34 2.33 -8.98
N THR A 221 5.47 1.57 -7.89
CA THR A 221 4.69 1.76 -6.65
C THR A 221 5.61 2.19 -5.51
N ASP A 222 5.27 3.29 -4.84
CA ASP A 222 6.05 3.91 -3.77
C ASP A 222 5.15 4.35 -2.61
N THR A 223 5.47 4.03 -1.35
CA THR A 223 4.72 4.56 -0.18
C THR A 223 3.21 4.26 -0.24
N ASN A 224 2.81 3.12 -0.80
CA ASN A 224 1.41 2.64 -0.70
C ASN A 224 1.29 1.66 0.47
N GLY A 225 0.06 1.31 0.83
CA GLY A 225 -0.19 0.11 1.64
C GLY A 225 0.26 -1.14 0.89
N ILE A 226 -0.48 -1.46 -0.17
CA ILE A 226 -0.09 -2.51 -1.14
C ILE A 226 0.17 -1.89 -2.52
N GLY A 227 1.31 -2.19 -3.13
CA GLY A 227 1.63 -1.73 -4.48
C GLY A 227 0.71 -2.38 -5.53
N PHE A 228 0.77 -3.70 -5.64
CA PHE A 228 -0.02 -4.50 -6.59
C PHE A 228 -0.72 -5.64 -5.85
N LEU A 229 -2.05 -5.68 -5.91
CA LEU A 229 -2.88 -6.77 -5.38
C LEU A 229 -3.61 -7.47 -6.54
N CYS A 230 -3.33 -8.75 -6.73
CA CYS A 230 -3.99 -9.60 -7.71
C CYS A 230 -4.70 -10.76 -7.02
N GLU A 231 -5.99 -10.92 -7.29
CA GLU A 231 -6.81 -11.98 -6.71
C GLU A 231 -7.59 -12.69 -7.81
N HIS A 232 -7.61 -14.03 -7.76
CA HIS A 232 -8.34 -14.87 -8.73
C HIS A 232 -8.02 -14.56 -10.20
N SER A 233 -6.83 -14.03 -10.47
CA SER A 233 -6.43 -13.48 -11.76
C SER A 233 -5.39 -14.36 -12.46
N SER A 234 -5.28 -14.31 -13.79
CA SER A 234 -4.33 -15.15 -14.52
C SER A 234 -3.72 -14.55 -15.78
N ASN A 235 -2.62 -15.16 -16.24
CA ASN A 235 -1.81 -14.66 -17.36
C ASN A 235 -1.29 -13.24 -17.08
N ILE A 236 -0.54 -13.12 -15.98
CA ILE A 236 -0.05 -11.85 -15.44
C ILE A 236 1.41 -11.67 -15.84
N GLN A 237 1.72 -10.58 -16.53
CA GLN A 237 3.07 -10.21 -16.93
C GLN A 237 3.45 -8.89 -16.26
N ILE A 238 4.41 -8.91 -15.33
CA ILE A 238 4.98 -7.72 -14.71
C ILE A 238 6.45 -7.66 -15.10
N SER A 239 6.88 -6.61 -15.80
CA SER A 239 8.29 -6.49 -16.19
C SER A 239 8.86 -5.08 -16.13
N SER A 240 10.17 -5.00 -15.87
CA SER A 240 10.92 -3.73 -15.77
C SER A 240 10.24 -2.70 -14.86
N SER A 241 9.57 -3.18 -13.80
CA SER A 241 8.76 -2.39 -12.88
C SER A 241 9.37 -2.43 -11.48
N ALA A 242 8.91 -1.56 -10.59
CA ALA A 242 9.40 -1.52 -9.22
C ALA A 242 8.30 -1.34 -8.18
N ALA A 243 8.47 -2.03 -7.04
CA ALA A 243 7.72 -1.81 -5.82
C ALA A 243 8.72 -1.47 -4.71
N ARG A 244 8.65 -0.23 -4.22
CA ARG A 244 9.60 0.33 -3.27
C ARG A 244 8.91 1.01 -2.10
N ASP A 245 9.49 0.93 -0.90
CA ASP A 245 9.09 1.73 0.27
C ASP A 245 7.57 1.67 0.55
N ASN A 246 6.92 0.54 0.25
CA ASN A 246 5.50 0.31 0.60
C ASN A 246 5.42 -0.24 2.04
N ASN A 247 4.23 -0.19 2.63
CA ASN A 247 4.01 -0.42 4.05
C ASN A 247 4.71 -1.66 4.64
N ASP A 248 5.21 -1.49 5.87
CA ASP A 248 6.05 -2.47 6.60
C ASP A 248 5.34 -3.78 6.94
N ASN A 249 4.02 -3.76 7.14
CA ASN A 249 3.21 -4.92 7.46
C ASN A 249 2.34 -5.40 6.26
N GLU A 250 2.25 -4.60 5.20
CA GLU A 250 1.66 -4.92 3.90
C GLU A 250 2.76 -5.09 2.82
N GLY A 251 2.74 -4.42 1.67
CA GLY A 251 3.95 -4.38 0.83
C GLY A 251 3.80 -4.25 -0.69
N GLY A 252 4.61 -5.01 -1.42
CA GLY A 252 4.88 -4.83 -2.84
C GLY A 252 3.86 -5.48 -3.75
N MET A 253 4.00 -6.79 -3.99
CA MET A 253 3.23 -7.52 -5.01
C MET A 253 2.56 -8.78 -4.42
N PHE A 254 1.24 -8.78 -4.35
CA PHE A 254 0.43 -9.80 -3.70
C PHE A 254 -0.38 -10.57 -4.75
N PHE A 255 -0.34 -11.89 -4.67
CA PHE A 255 -1.06 -12.78 -5.57
C PHE A 255 -1.77 -13.86 -4.76
N SER A 256 -3.11 -13.83 -4.79
CA SER A 256 -3.98 -14.79 -4.12
C SER A 256 -4.79 -15.55 -5.16
N HIS A 257 -4.68 -16.88 -5.17
CA HIS A 257 -5.41 -17.73 -6.12
C HIS A 257 -5.16 -17.37 -7.60
N CYS A 258 -3.92 -16.98 -7.92
CA CYS A 258 -3.51 -16.58 -9.26
C CYS A 258 -2.77 -17.69 -10.02
N ALA A 259 -2.75 -17.59 -11.35
CA ALA A 259 -2.04 -18.55 -12.21
C ALA A 259 -1.31 -17.88 -13.38
N TYR A 260 -0.22 -18.50 -13.85
CA TYR A 260 0.58 -18.01 -14.99
C TYR A 260 1.11 -16.59 -14.76
N ILE A 261 1.93 -16.47 -13.71
CA ILE A 261 2.48 -15.20 -13.23
C ILE A 261 3.94 -15.11 -13.69
N ASN A 262 4.31 -14.04 -14.40
CA ASN A 262 5.69 -13.76 -14.77
C ASN A 262 6.10 -12.41 -14.17
N ILE A 263 7.14 -12.42 -13.33
CA ILE A 263 7.74 -11.22 -12.74
C ILE A 263 9.19 -11.15 -13.20
N ILE A 264 9.50 -10.23 -14.10
CA ILE A 264 10.76 -10.24 -14.85
C ILE A 264 11.46 -8.89 -14.74
N ASN A 265 12.74 -8.90 -14.38
CA ASN A 265 13.58 -7.70 -14.40
C ASN A 265 13.05 -6.58 -13.47
N CYS A 266 12.50 -6.93 -12.31
CA CYS A 266 11.85 -5.99 -11.38
C CYS A 266 12.69 -5.69 -10.13
N TYR A 267 12.51 -4.49 -9.57
CA TYR A 267 13.02 -4.14 -8.23
C TYR A 267 11.90 -4.25 -7.20
N ILE A 268 12.11 -5.04 -6.16
CA ILE A 268 11.20 -5.24 -5.03
C ILE A 268 11.99 -4.91 -3.76
N VAL A 269 11.97 -3.63 -3.40
CA VAL A 269 12.92 -3.06 -2.44
C VAL A 269 12.18 -2.47 -1.25
N HIS A 270 12.58 -2.82 -0.03
CA HIS A 270 12.07 -2.16 1.18
C HIS A 270 10.54 -2.14 1.29
N ASN A 271 9.92 -3.31 1.15
CA ASN A 271 8.50 -3.52 1.44
C ASN A 271 8.38 -4.42 2.67
N GLY A 272 7.22 -4.41 3.34
CA GLY A 272 6.86 -5.43 4.31
C GLY A 272 7.02 -6.83 3.73
N PHE A 273 6.17 -7.11 2.76
CA PHE A 273 6.22 -8.29 1.92
C PHE A 273 6.61 -7.85 0.51
N GLY A 274 7.73 -8.35 -0.02
CA GLY A 274 8.15 -8.04 -1.38
C GLY A 274 7.22 -8.67 -2.42
N VAL A 275 7.23 -10.01 -2.49
CA VAL A 275 6.25 -10.82 -3.24
C VAL A 275 5.55 -11.78 -2.29
N ASN A 276 4.23 -11.80 -2.29
CA ASN A 276 3.42 -12.71 -1.47
C ASN A 276 2.54 -13.58 -2.37
N LEU A 277 2.89 -14.87 -2.50
CA LEU A 277 2.13 -15.87 -3.26
C LEU A 277 1.35 -16.77 -2.32
N ILE A 278 0.01 -16.72 -2.42
CA ILE A 278 -0.91 -17.55 -1.64
C ILE A 278 -1.79 -18.34 -2.60
N ASN A 279 -1.85 -19.67 -2.43
CA ASN A 279 -2.68 -20.56 -3.27
C ASN A 279 -2.54 -20.33 -4.78
N SER A 280 -1.35 -19.91 -5.21
CA SER A 280 -1.04 -19.54 -6.59
C SER A 280 -0.14 -20.58 -7.27
N SER A 281 -0.15 -20.61 -8.59
CA SER A 281 0.56 -21.64 -9.38
C SER A 281 1.17 -21.08 -10.67
N ALA A 282 2.11 -21.84 -11.27
CA ALA A 282 2.76 -21.47 -12.53
C ALA A 282 3.37 -20.04 -12.48
N CYS A 283 4.25 -19.80 -11.51
CA CYS A 283 4.91 -18.51 -11.30
C CYS A 283 6.38 -18.58 -11.71
N PHE A 284 6.81 -17.67 -12.59
CA PHE A 284 8.19 -17.52 -13.04
C PHE A 284 8.72 -16.15 -12.63
N ILE A 285 9.73 -16.14 -11.76
CA ILE A 285 10.41 -14.91 -11.31
C ILE A 285 11.84 -14.94 -11.81
N ASP A 286 12.23 -13.94 -12.60
CA ASP A 286 13.51 -13.90 -13.28
C ASP A 286 14.16 -12.51 -13.24
N HIS A 287 15.48 -12.45 -13.07
CA HIS A 287 16.26 -11.19 -13.03
C HIS A 287 15.72 -10.13 -12.05
N CYS A 288 15.16 -10.55 -10.91
CA CYS A 288 14.59 -9.61 -9.93
C CYS A 288 15.54 -9.32 -8.76
N ASN A 289 15.38 -8.14 -8.15
CA ASN A 289 16.11 -7.74 -6.94
C ASN A 289 15.14 -7.61 -5.77
N PHE A 290 15.35 -8.45 -4.76
CA PHE A 290 14.66 -8.45 -3.47
C PHE A 290 15.63 -7.97 -2.39
N SER A 291 15.58 -6.68 -2.06
CA SER A 291 16.48 -6.13 -1.04
C SER A 291 15.77 -5.27 -0.01
N LEU A 292 16.29 -5.28 1.21
CA LEU A 292 15.81 -4.46 2.32
C LEU A 292 14.34 -4.71 2.73
N ASN A 293 13.67 -5.74 2.19
CA ASN A 293 12.32 -6.07 2.61
C ASN A 293 12.32 -6.52 4.07
N THR A 294 11.31 -6.10 4.82
CA THR A 294 11.38 -6.11 6.27
C THR A 294 10.89 -7.44 6.83
N HIS A 295 9.73 -7.93 6.40
CA HIS A 295 9.19 -9.21 6.85
C HIS A 295 9.53 -10.35 5.89
N PHE A 296 9.14 -10.27 4.62
CA PHE A 296 9.38 -11.36 3.68
C PHE A 296 9.71 -10.82 2.31
N ALA A 297 10.93 -11.05 1.82
CA ALA A 297 11.28 -10.62 0.46
C ALA A 297 10.46 -11.37 -0.58
N CYS A 298 10.33 -12.70 -0.44
CA CYS A 298 9.38 -13.50 -1.20
C CYS A 298 8.80 -14.62 -0.34
N LYS A 299 7.47 -14.59 -0.15
CA LYS A 299 6.68 -15.54 0.63
C LYS A 299 5.87 -16.42 -0.31
N LEU A 300 5.93 -17.73 -0.06
CA LEU A 300 5.18 -18.76 -0.76
C LEU A 300 4.38 -19.57 0.26
N LYS A 301 3.06 -19.55 0.14
CA LYS A 301 2.16 -20.31 1.02
C LYS A 301 1.16 -21.10 0.18
N GLU A 302 1.14 -22.42 0.39
CA GLU A 302 0.24 -23.33 -0.32
C GLU A 302 0.44 -23.30 -1.85
N THR A 303 1.66 -23.01 -2.32
CA THR A 303 2.01 -22.97 -3.75
C THR A 303 2.76 -24.24 -4.16
N VAL A 304 2.05 -25.23 -4.69
CA VAL A 304 2.63 -26.58 -4.90
C VAL A 304 2.99 -26.92 -6.34
N SER A 305 2.75 -26.01 -7.30
CA SER A 305 2.91 -26.33 -8.72
C SER A 305 3.53 -25.19 -9.53
N GLY A 306 4.60 -25.50 -10.25
CA GLY A 306 5.14 -24.67 -11.33
C GLY A 306 5.77 -23.35 -10.88
N ILE A 307 6.36 -23.29 -9.69
CA ILE A 307 7.05 -22.09 -9.20
C ILE A 307 8.55 -22.18 -9.48
N ILE A 308 9.10 -21.23 -10.23
CA ILE A 308 10.51 -21.17 -10.62
C ILE A 308 11.03 -19.76 -10.37
N LEU A 309 12.13 -19.66 -9.62
CA LEU A 309 12.87 -18.43 -9.37
C LEU A 309 14.30 -18.60 -9.90
N THR A 310 14.76 -17.66 -10.74
CA THR A 310 16.11 -17.74 -11.32
C THR A 310 16.72 -16.36 -11.54
N ASN A 311 18.06 -16.29 -11.57
CA ASN A 311 18.82 -15.06 -11.80
C ASN A 311 18.44 -13.91 -10.84
N CYS A 312 17.99 -14.22 -9.62
CA CYS A 312 17.50 -13.23 -8.67
C CYS A 312 18.56 -12.86 -7.63
N ILE A 313 18.38 -11.71 -7.00
CA ILE A 313 19.17 -11.25 -5.86
C ILE A 313 18.24 -11.16 -4.64
N PHE A 314 18.58 -11.84 -3.55
CA PHE A 314 17.93 -11.71 -2.24
C PHE A 314 18.97 -11.25 -1.23
N THR A 315 18.94 -9.98 -0.82
CA THR A 315 19.98 -9.44 0.07
C THR A 315 19.51 -8.39 1.05
N LYS A 316 20.11 -8.39 2.26
CA LYS A 316 19.85 -7.41 3.31
C LYS A 316 18.37 -7.31 3.74
N ASN A 317 17.58 -8.36 3.53
CA ASN A 317 16.22 -8.41 4.05
C ASN A 317 16.26 -8.67 5.57
N LEU A 318 15.41 -8.00 6.36
CA LEU A 318 15.51 -7.94 7.83
C LEU A 318 15.01 -9.22 8.52
N ARG A 319 14.19 -10.03 7.84
CA ARG A 319 13.77 -11.34 8.34
C ARG A 319 14.09 -12.40 7.31
N PHE A 320 13.26 -12.57 6.30
CA PHE A 320 13.36 -13.70 5.37
C PHE A 320 13.63 -13.24 3.93
N GLY A 321 14.64 -13.83 3.30
CA GLY A 321 14.82 -13.75 1.84
C GLY A 321 13.70 -14.52 1.14
N LEU A 322 13.69 -15.84 1.32
CA LEU A 322 12.60 -16.72 0.91
C LEU A 322 11.93 -17.36 2.13
N TYR A 323 10.61 -17.32 2.17
CA TYR A 323 9.79 -18.04 3.15
C TYR A 323 8.81 -18.96 2.42
N ALA A 324 8.80 -20.24 2.78
CA ALA A 324 7.93 -21.25 2.18
C ALA A 324 7.16 -22.05 3.22
N GLU A 325 5.86 -22.18 3.03
CA GLU A 325 4.98 -23.04 3.84
C GLU A 325 4.07 -23.86 2.94
N ASN A 326 4.06 -25.19 3.13
CA ASN A 326 3.26 -26.13 2.32
C ASN A 326 3.42 -25.91 0.80
N SER A 327 4.66 -25.66 0.36
CA SER A 327 4.94 -25.20 -1.00
C SER A 327 6.00 -26.05 -1.70
N ALA A 328 6.02 -26.02 -3.03
CA ALA A 328 7.03 -26.67 -3.85
C ALA A 328 7.51 -25.75 -4.97
N PHE A 329 8.84 -25.56 -5.07
CA PHE A 329 9.44 -24.65 -6.05
C PHE A 329 10.91 -24.96 -6.32
N THR A 330 11.41 -24.37 -7.41
CA THR A 330 12.84 -24.34 -7.74
C THR A 330 13.36 -22.91 -7.60
N VAL A 331 14.50 -22.75 -6.92
CA VAL A 331 15.30 -21.53 -6.96
C VAL A 331 16.71 -21.91 -7.41
N SER A 332 17.22 -21.29 -8.47
CA SER A 332 18.57 -21.60 -8.98
C SER A 332 19.24 -20.38 -9.57
N TRP A 333 20.56 -20.44 -9.78
CA TRP A 333 21.33 -19.37 -10.42
C TRP A 333 21.13 -18.00 -9.79
N SER A 334 20.88 -17.96 -8.48
CA SER A 334 20.52 -16.75 -7.73
C SER A 334 21.50 -16.49 -6.60
N ASN A 335 21.56 -15.23 -6.16
CA ASN A 335 22.39 -14.77 -5.05
C ASN A 335 21.52 -14.55 -3.80
N LEU A 336 21.66 -15.39 -2.78
CA LEU A 336 21.01 -15.26 -1.47
C LEU A 336 22.08 -14.98 -0.41
N TYR A 337 22.19 -13.73 0.04
CA TYR A 337 23.25 -13.35 0.96
C TYR A 337 22.92 -12.12 1.81
N LYS A 338 23.43 -12.10 3.05
CA LYS A 338 23.22 -11.03 4.05
C LYS A 338 21.75 -10.84 4.43
N ASN A 339 20.91 -11.86 4.35
CA ASN A 339 19.58 -11.81 4.95
C ASN A 339 19.69 -12.09 6.45
N GLU A 340 19.01 -11.31 7.29
CA GLU A 340 19.29 -11.28 8.74
C GLU A 340 18.89 -12.58 9.46
N ASN A 341 17.64 -13.04 9.31
CA ASN A 341 17.20 -14.30 9.94
C ASN A 341 17.48 -15.51 9.04
N TYR A 342 16.96 -15.50 7.81
CA TYR A 342 17.09 -16.60 6.85
C TYR A 342 17.22 -16.10 5.41
N GLY A 343 18.12 -16.74 4.65
CA GLY A 343 18.11 -16.65 3.19
C GLY A 343 16.97 -17.51 2.62
N LEU A 344 16.77 -18.72 3.18
CA LEU A 344 15.66 -19.60 2.84
C LEU A 344 15.12 -20.30 4.09
N TYR A 345 13.88 -19.98 4.47
CA TYR A 345 13.12 -20.67 5.48
C TYR A 345 12.00 -21.49 4.84
N ALA A 346 11.82 -22.71 5.30
CA ALA A 346 10.81 -23.63 4.79
C ALA A 346 10.14 -24.43 5.90
N LYS A 347 8.84 -24.67 5.76
CA LYS A 347 8.01 -25.54 6.60
C LYS A 347 7.17 -26.44 5.69
N SER A 348 7.26 -27.75 5.90
CA SER A 348 6.47 -28.76 5.14
C SER A 348 6.52 -28.54 3.62
N SER A 349 7.70 -28.27 3.07
CA SER A 349 7.88 -27.83 1.67
C SER A 349 8.93 -28.66 0.94
N ALA A 350 8.81 -28.77 -0.38
CA ALA A 350 9.74 -29.49 -1.26
C ALA A 350 10.46 -28.51 -2.20
N ILE A 351 11.77 -28.33 -2.03
CA ILE A 351 12.50 -27.23 -2.66
C ILE A 351 13.78 -27.74 -3.33
N ASP A 352 13.92 -27.44 -4.61
CA ASP A 352 15.21 -27.52 -5.31
C ASP A 352 15.90 -26.15 -5.24
N ALA A 353 16.97 -26.07 -4.45
CA ALA A 353 17.75 -24.86 -4.23
C ALA A 353 19.22 -25.02 -4.69
N MET A 354 19.46 -25.88 -5.68
CA MET A 354 20.78 -26.07 -6.29
C MET A 354 21.23 -24.83 -7.08
N TYR A 355 22.54 -24.72 -7.28
CA TYR A 355 23.21 -23.70 -8.10
C TYR A 355 22.97 -22.25 -7.64
N ASN A 356 22.78 -22.04 -6.35
CA ASN A 356 22.72 -20.70 -5.76
C ASN A 356 24.01 -20.33 -5.01
N TRP A 357 24.28 -19.04 -4.91
CA TRP A 357 25.31 -18.50 -4.02
C TRP A 357 24.69 -18.09 -2.69
N TRP A 358 25.24 -18.58 -1.59
CA TRP A 358 24.71 -18.39 -0.23
C TRP A 358 25.52 -17.39 0.62
N GLY A 359 26.32 -16.53 -0.02
CA GLY A 359 27.26 -15.64 0.68
C GLY A 359 28.57 -16.31 1.14
N SER A 360 28.75 -17.62 0.88
CA SER A 360 29.95 -18.38 1.25
C SER A 360 30.22 -19.56 0.33
N LYS A 361 31.51 -19.85 0.07
CA LYS A 361 31.95 -21.01 -0.71
C LYS A 361 31.56 -22.36 -0.10
N ASN A 362 31.24 -22.35 1.19
CA ASN A 362 30.84 -23.54 1.94
C ASN A 362 29.33 -23.79 1.89
N GLY A 363 28.56 -22.98 1.16
CA GLY A 363 27.11 -23.13 1.04
C GLY A 363 26.33 -22.49 2.20
N PRO A 364 25.03 -22.81 2.33
CA PRO A 364 24.16 -22.21 3.35
C PRO A 364 24.58 -22.59 4.78
N ALA A 365 24.39 -21.66 5.71
CA ALA A 365 24.61 -21.89 7.13
C ALA A 365 23.35 -22.47 7.78
N HIS A 366 23.35 -23.73 8.21
CA HIS A 366 22.16 -24.27 8.88
C HIS A 366 21.97 -23.78 10.33
N THR A 367 23.04 -23.26 10.95
CA THR A 367 23.05 -22.80 12.36
C THR A 367 23.07 -21.27 12.52
N GLY A 368 23.25 -20.51 11.44
CA GLY A 368 23.34 -19.04 11.49
C GLY A 368 24.60 -18.46 12.17
N LEU A 369 25.58 -19.30 12.52
CA LEU A 369 26.83 -18.90 13.19
C LEU A 369 27.98 -18.59 12.22
N THR A 370 27.77 -18.77 10.91
CA THR A 370 28.78 -18.47 9.88
C THR A 370 28.38 -17.23 9.08
N ARG A 371 29.27 -16.75 8.21
CA ARG A 371 29.00 -15.58 7.33
C ARG A 371 28.04 -15.90 6.18
N ALA A 372 27.64 -17.16 6.01
CA ALA A 372 26.70 -17.57 4.97
C ALA A 372 25.26 -17.37 5.42
N ASP A 373 24.36 -17.21 4.45
CA ASP A 373 22.93 -17.10 4.73
C ASP A 373 22.35 -18.40 5.26
N ARG A 374 21.33 -18.25 6.11
CA ARG A 374 20.71 -19.40 6.75
C ARG A 374 19.73 -20.10 5.82
N GLY A 375 19.87 -21.41 5.70
CA GLY A 375 18.93 -22.30 5.01
C GLY A 375 18.32 -23.30 5.99
N THR A 376 17.00 -23.53 5.92
CA THR A 376 16.35 -24.60 6.68
C THR A 376 17.04 -25.94 6.43
N TRP A 377 17.38 -26.65 7.50
CA TRP A 377 17.90 -28.01 7.43
C TRP A 377 16.74 -29.00 7.33
N ASP A 378 16.44 -29.44 6.10
CA ASP A 378 15.56 -30.58 5.83
C ASP A 378 16.12 -31.39 4.65
N PRO A 379 16.95 -32.40 4.91
CA PRO A 379 17.62 -33.17 3.85
C PRO A 379 16.67 -34.07 3.04
N ARG A 380 15.39 -34.19 3.42
CA ARG A 380 14.38 -34.94 2.65
C ARG A 380 13.55 -34.02 1.75
N GLY A 381 13.27 -32.81 2.22
CA GLY A 381 12.47 -31.83 1.49
C GLY A 381 13.29 -30.85 0.64
N ILE A 382 14.55 -30.59 0.99
CA ILE A 382 15.32 -29.47 0.40
C ILE A 382 16.68 -29.93 -0.10
N THR A 383 16.96 -29.65 -1.37
CA THR A 383 18.26 -29.95 -1.99
C THR A 383 19.03 -28.65 -2.23
N TYR A 384 20.18 -28.49 -1.57
CA TYR A 384 21.06 -27.32 -1.76
C TYR A 384 22.29 -27.62 -2.64
N ALA A 385 22.70 -28.89 -2.73
CA ALA A 385 23.95 -29.29 -3.38
C ALA A 385 23.70 -29.79 -4.81
N PRO A 386 24.51 -29.37 -5.79
CA PRO A 386 25.65 -28.46 -5.65
C PRO A 386 25.22 -26.99 -5.49
N TRP A 387 25.92 -26.23 -4.64
CA TRP A 387 25.82 -24.77 -4.54
C TRP A 387 27.01 -24.10 -5.24
N LEU A 388 26.91 -22.80 -5.53
CA LEU A 388 28.00 -22.05 -6.15
C LEU A 388 29.07 -21.68 -5.13
N THR A 389 30.34 -21.65 -5.55
CA THR A 389 31.48 -21.27 -4.69
C THR A 389 31.90 -19.80 -4.82
N PHE A 390 31.24 -19.06 -5.72
CA PHE A 390 31.40 -17.63 -5.95
C PHE A 390 30.02 -16.99 -6.26
N PRO A 391 29.87 -15.66 -6.06
CA PRO A 391 28.65 -14.96 -6.44
C PRO A 391 28.31 -15.13 -7.92
N MET A 392 27.06 -15.39 -8.25
CA MET A 392 26.60 -15.48 -9.62
C MET A 392 26.70 -14.09 -10.29
N PRO A 393 27.40 -13.95 -11.44
CA PRO A 393 27.42 -12.71 -12.22
C PRO A 393 26.10 -12.54 -13.00
N ASP A 394 25.84 -11.32 -13.48
CA ASP A 394 24.73 -11.01 -14.40
C ASP A 394 23.33 -11.41 -13.89
N VAL A 395 23.11 -11.29 -12.59
CA VAL A 395 21.81 -11.51 -11.94
C VAL A 395 21.16 -10.19 -11.50
N GLY A 396 19.85 -10.24 -11.25
CA GLY A 396 19.05 -9.08 -10.89
C GLY A 396 18.74 -8.18 -12.10
N PRO A 397 18.10 -7.03 -11.87
CA PRO A 397 17.64 -6.20 -12.97
C PRO A 397 18.78 -5.55 -13.76
N ASN A 398 18.60 -5.42 -15.06
CA ASN A 398 19.59 -4.85 -16.00
C ASN A 398 19.46 -3.33 -16.20
N TRP A 399 18.68 -2.67 -15.36
CA TRP A 399 18.46 -1.22 -15.34
C TRP A 399 18.66 -0.67 -13.93
N ASN A 400 18.74 0.65 -13.78
CA ASN A 400 19.03 1.29 -12.49
C ASN A 400 17.77 1.96 -11.94
N LEU A 401 17.35 1.56 -10.74
CA LEU A 401 16.13 2.03 -10.09
C LEU A 401 16.06 3.56 -9.99
N ASP A 402 17.01 4.17 -9.28
CA ASP A 402 16.98 5.61 -8.98
C ASP A 402 17.20 6.51 -10.21
N LYS A 403 17.76 5.97 -11.31
CA LYS A 403 17.87 6.69 -12.59
C LYS A 403 16.60 6.61 -13.43
N THR A 404 15.82 5.56 -13.28
CA THR A 404 14.58 5.35 -14.05
C THR A 404 13.38 5.97 -13.33
N PHE A 405 13.26 5.75 -12.03
CA PHE A 405 12.19 6.28 -11.21
C PHE A 405 12.76 7.23 -10.17
N GLN A 406 12.35 8.50 -10.28
CA GLN A 406 12.52 9.46 -9.19
C GLN A 406 11.40 9.22 -8.18
N LYS A 407 11.72 9.31 -6.89
CA LYS A 407 10.67 9.32 -5.85
C LYS A 407 9.68 10.45 -6.17
N PRO A 408 8.38 10.19 -6.19
CA PRO A 408 7.38 11.22 -6.49
C PRO A 408 7.48 12.36 -5.48
N GLU A 409 7.44 13.60 -5.97
CA GLU A 409 7.23 14.75 -5.07
C GLU A 409 5.75 14.77 -4.68
N TYR A 410 5.50 14.74 -3.38
CA TYR A 410 4.17 14.80 -2.79
C TYR A 410 3.97 16.17 -2.16
N SER A 411 2.93 16.88 -2.62
CA SER A 411 2.36 18.01 -1.89
C SER A 411 1.08 17.55 -1.23
N ASN A 412 0.94 17.80 0.07
CA ASN A 412 -0.28 17.58 0.83
C ASN A 412 -1.49 18.11 0.01
N PRO A 413 -2.39 17.24 -0.47
CA PRO A 413 -3.44 17.63 -1.41
C PRO A 413 -4.70 18.14 -0.70
N TRP A 414 -4.68 18.30 0.62
CA TRP A 414 -5.87 18.56 1.41
C TRP A 414 -6.30 20.05 1.37
N PRO A 415 -7.49 20.38 0.81
CA PRO A 415 -7.84 21.77 0.51
C PRO A 415 -8.67 22.49 1.57
N GLU A 416 -9.03 21.86 2.71
CA GLU A 416 -9.88 22.50 3.72
C GLU A 416 -9.34 22.36 5.14
N GLN A 417 -9.50 23.46 5.89
CA GLN A 417 -9.17 23.62 7.29
C GLN A 417 -10.44 23.38 8.13
N ILE A 418 -10.29 22.89 9.35
CA ILE A 418 -11.40 22.87 10.30
C ILE A 418 -11.83 24.32 10.51
N THR A 419 -13.12 24.61 10.36
CA THR A 419 -13.67 25.94 10.55
C THR A 419 -14.67 25.94 11.69
N PHE A 420 -14.69 27.04 12.43
CA PHE A 420 -15.59 27.26 13.55
C PHE A 420 -16.63 28.32 13.18
N SER A 421 -17.81 28.21 13.76
CA SER A 421 -18.92 29.16 13.54
C SER A 421 -18.92 30.31 14.55
N GLU A 422 -18.13 30.13 15.60
CA GLU A 422 -17.92 31.01 16.73
C GLU A 422 -17.12 32.25 16.32
N PRO A 423 -17.22 33.36 17.07
CA PRO A 423 -16.41 34.55 16.81
C PRO A 423 -14.91 34.26 16.88
N ASP A 424 -14.20 34.80 15.89
CA ASP A 424 -12.74 34.85 15.74
C ASP A 424 -12.44 36.30 15.36
N THR A 425 -11.92 37.07 16.33
CA THR A 425 -11.83 38.52 16.27
C THR A 425 -10.67 39.00 15.39
N ASP A 426 -9.58 38.25 15.29
CA ASP A 426 -8.41 38.60 14.48
C ASP A 426 -8.25 37.78 13.19
N GLY A 427 -9.07 36.75 13.00
CA GLY A 427 -9.20 35.97 11.78
C GLY A 427 -8.09 34.94 11.60
N ASP A 428 -7.50 34.43 12.68
CA ASP A 428 -6.43 33.45 12.63
C ASP A 428 -6.90 31.98 12.60
N GLY A 429 -8.21 31.76 12.73
CA GLY A 429 -8.88 30.48 12.63
C GLY A 429 -9.25 29.85 13.97
N ALA A 430 -8.71 30.33 15.09
CA ALA A 430 -9.12 29.88 16.43
C ALA A 430 -10.29 30.73 16.96
N PRO A 431 -11.29 30.15 17.65
CA PRO A 431 -12.34 30.95 18.29
C PRO A 431 -11.84 31.72 19.52
N ASP A 432 -12.34 32.94 19.72
CA ASP A 432 -11.98 33.83 20.84
C ASP A 432 -12.08 33.12 22.22
N TRP A 433 -13.09 32.25 22.38
CA TRP A 433 -13.31 31.55 23.65
C TRP A 433 -12.22 30.51 23.95
N TRP A 434 -11.69 29.85 22.90
CA TRP A 434 -10.68 28.82 23.04
C TRP A 434 -9.32 29.45 23.33
N GLU A 435 -9.02 30.55 22.65
CA GLU A 435 -7.85 31.37 22.93
C GLU A 435 -7.82 31.86 24.38
N LEU A 436 -8.92 32.44 24.88
CA LEU A 436 -9.04 32.87 26.28
C LEU A 436 -8.88 31.71 27.28
N LYS A 437 -9.35 30.50 26.92
CA LYS A 437 -9.22 29.30 27.76
C LYS A 437 -7.74 28.91 27.94
N TRP A 438 -6.96 29.00 26.87
CA TRP A 438 -5.56 28.55 26.84
C TRP A 438 -4.52 29.68 26.98
N GLY A 439 -4.98 30.92 27.11
CA GLY A 439 -4.14 32.08 27.45
C GLY A 439 -3.58 32.85 26.25
N TYR A 440 -4.17 32.69 25.06
CA TYR A 440 -3.92 33.51 23.88
C TYR A 440 -4.75 34.83 23.96
N ASP A 441 -4.38 35.84 23.17
CA ASP A 441 -5.06 37.14 23.11
C ASP A 441 -5.92 37.19 21.83
N PRO A 442 -7.26 37.15 21.92
CA PRO A 442 -8.16 37.10 20.74
C PRO A 442 -8.10 38.28 19.77
N THR A 443 -7.23 39.25 20.03
CA THR A 443 -7.05 40.44 19.20
C THR A 443 -5.70 40.46 18.49
N VAL A 444 -4.90 39.41 18.66
CA VAL A 444 -3.52 39.30 18.18
C VAL A 444 -3.35 37.97 17.44
N TRP A 445 -3.34 38.06 16.11
CA TRP A 445 -3.15 36.93 15.22
C TRP A 445 -1.98 36.02 15.64
N ASP A 446 -2.27 34.74 15.82
CA ASP A 446 -1.32 33.65 16.06
C ASP A 446 -1.44 32.57 14.96
N ASP A 447 -0.35 31.85 14.65
CA ASP A 447 -0.38 30.81 13.60
C ASP A 447 -0.98 29.49 14.12
N HIS A 448 -2.21 29.51 14.65
CA HIS A 448 -2.86 28.34 15.26
C HIS A 448 -2.89 27.11 14.36
N GLN A 449 -2.89 27.31 13.03
CA GLN A 449 -2.85 26.23 12.06
C GLN A 449 -1.55 25.40 12.10
N HIS A 450 -0.44 25.99 12.54
CA HIS A 450 0.87 25.35 12.59
C HIS A 450 1.48 25.31 14.00
N LEU A 451 0.82 25.91 14.99
CA LEU A 451 1.22 25.83 16.39
C LEU A 451 0.79 24.49 17.00
N ASP A 452 1.78 23.75 17.47
CA ASP A 452 1.66 22.50 18.24
C ASP A 452 2.62 22.64 19.46
N PRO A 453 2.14 23.19 20.59
CA PRO A 453 3.02 23.51 21.72
C PRO A 453 3.61 22.31 22.45
N ASP A 454 2.96 21.14 22.44
CA ASP A 454 3.38 19.96 23.19
C ASP A 454 3.99 18.83 22.33
N ASN A 455 3.98 19.02 21.00
CA ASN A 455 4.60 18.17 19.99
C ASN A 455 3.99 16.75 19.93
N ASP A 456 2.67 16.65 19.99
CA ASP A 456 1.91 15.42 19.71
C ASP A 456 1.33 15.37 18.28
N SER A 457 1.69 16.35 17.44
CA SER A 457 1.23 16.51 16.07
C SER A 457 -0.23 16.91 15.92
N LEU A 458 -0.89 17.37 16.98
CA LEU A 458 -2.17 18.09 16.92
C LEU A 458 -1.89 19.59 16.99
N ASN A 459 -2.24 20.31 15.92
CA ASN A 459 -2.15 21.77 15.96
C ASN A 459 -3.31 22.37 16.79
N ASN A 460 -3.18 23.64 17.18
CA ASN A 460 -4.19 24.33 18.00
C ASN A 460 -5.62 24.29 17.38
N ILE A 461 -5.74 24.25 16.04
CA ILE A 461 -7.04 24.12 15.37
C ILE A 461 -7.64 22.72 15.58
N GLU A 462 -6.84 21.67 15.47
CA GLU A 462 -7.23 20.29 15.76
C GLU A 462 -7.55 20.10 17.26
N GLU A 463 -6.74 20.69 18.14
CA GLU A 463 -6.98 20.74 19.59
C GLU A 463 -8.29 21.43 19.94
N CYS A 464 -8.60 22.57 19.30
CA CYS A 464 -9.87 23.26 19.47
C CYS A 464 -11.06 22.43 19.02
N TYR A 465 -10.94 21.73 17.88
CA TYR A 465 -11.97 20.81 17.41
C TYR A 465 -12.24 19.67 18.40
N MET A 466 -11.19 19.19 19.08
CA MET A 466 -11.25 18.11 20.05
C MET A 466 -11.47 18.57 21.50
N ASP A 467 -11.62 19.88 21.75
CA ASP A 467 -11.78 20.46 23.09
C ASP A 467 -12.97 19.83 23.86
N GLN A 468 -14.05 19.53 23.15
CA GLN A 468 -15.25 18.87 23.69
C GLN A 468 -14.98 17.46 24.24
N PHE A 469 -13.89 16.82 23.80
CA PHE A 469 -13.43 15.50 24.23
C PHE A 469 -12.27 15.58 25.23
N GLY A 470 -11.85 16.79 25.61
CA GLY A 470 -10.85 17.02 26.63
C GLY A 470 -9.42 17.14 26.10
N SER A 471 -9.24 17.50 24.82
CA SER A 471 -7.94 17.90 24.27
C SER A 471 -7.31 19.06 25.05
N ASN A 472 -6.00 19.08 25.12
CA ASN A 472 -5.17 20.04 25.81
C ASN A 472 -3.91 20.37 24.99
N PRO A 473 -3.81 21.58 24.39
CA PRO A 473 -2.69 21.96 23.52
C PRO A 473 -1.33 22.08 24.24
N LEU A 474 -1.30 21.88 25.57
CA LEU A 474 -0.10 21.95 26.40
C LEU A 474 0.29 20.59 26.99
N LYS A 475 -0.43 19.52 26.67
CA LYS A 475 -0.15 18.16 27.15
C LYS A 475 -0.59 17.12 26.12
N LYS A 476 0.42 16.45 25.55
CA LYS A 476 0.30 15.36 24.59
C LYS A 476 -0.98 14.53 24.73
N ASP A 477 -1.81 14.62 23.72
CA ASP A 477 -3.02 13.87 23.50
C ASP A 477 -2.81 12.88 22.34
N VAL A 478 -3.43 11.71 22.48
CA VAL A 478 -3.51 10.71 21.42
C VAL A 478 -4.95 10.30 21.31
N PHE A 479 -5.53 10.38 20.12
CA PHE A 479 -6.88 9.90 19.85
C PHE A 479 -6.82 8.56 19.12
N LEU A 480 -7.47 7.55 19.69
CA LEU A 480 -7.57 6.20 19.12
C LEU A 480 -9.04 5.82 18.97
N GLU A 481 -9.45 5.51 17.75
CA GLU A 481 -10.77 4.95 17.48
C GLU A 481 -10.67 3.45 17.27
N LEU A 482 -11.58 2.69 17.90
CA LEU A 482 -11.68 1.25 17.74
C LEU A 482 -13.08 0.86 17.29
N ASP A 483 -13.16 0.45 16.03
CA ASP A 483 -14.34 -0.20 15.46
C ASP A 483 -14.25 -1.71 15.61
N TRP A 484 -15.41 -2.37 15.64
CA TRP A 484 -15.44 -3.82 15.71
C TRP A 484 -16.52 -4.43 14.83
N ILE A 485 -16.13 -5.44 14.06
CA ILE A 485 -17.07 -6.32 13.35
C ILE A 485 -17.76 -7.21 14.39
N LYS A 486 -19.08 -7.23 14.36
CA LYS A 486 -19.90 -8.14 15.16
C LYS A 486 -19.41 -9.58 15.02
N ALA A 487 -19.05 -10.20 16.14
CA ALA A 487 -18.53 -11.55 16.16
C ALA A 487 -19.53 -12.55 15.58
N MET A 488 -19.02 -13.53 14.82
CA MET A 488 -19.81 -14.59 14.21
C MET A 488 -20.38 -15.56 15.26
N THR A 489 -19.66 -15.73 16.37
CA THR A 489 -20.10 -16.56 17.49
C THR A 489 -20.90 -15.70 18.47
N PRO A 490 -22.21 -15.94 18.68
CA PRO A 490 -23.07 -15.05 19.46
C PRO A 490 -22.69 -14.89 20.95
N SER A 491 -21.90 -15.82 21.49
CA SER A 491 -21.48 -15.81 22.89
C SER A 491 -20.20 -15.01 23.16
N VAL A 492 -19.56 -14.45 22.14
CA VAL A 492 -18.36 -13.63 22.28
C VAL A 492 -18.58 -12.27 21.64
N THR A 493 -17.75 -11.30 22.02
CA THR A 493 -17.76 -9.96 21.43
C THR A 493 -16.38 -9.58 20.93
N ASN A 494 -16.36 -8.75 19.89
CA ASN A 494 -15.17 -8.07 19.40
C ASN A 494 -15.03 -6.67 19.99
N LYS A 495 -16.06 -6.17 20.68
CA LYS A 495 -16.02 -4.88 21.33
C LYS A 495 -14.92 -4.84 22.41
N PRO A 496 -13.99 -3.87 22.36
CA PRO A 496 -13.05 -3.61 23.43
C PRO A 496 -13.76 -3.45 24.79
N GLN A 497 -13.18 -4.02 25.85
CA GLN A 497 -13.74 -3.94 27.19
C GLN A 497 -13.09 -2.82 27.99
N THR A 498 -13.90 -2.09 28.77
CA THR A 498 -13.46 -0.90 29.54
C THR A 498 -12.26 -1.18 30.45
N LYS A 499 -12.18 -2.38 31.04
CA LYS A 499 -11.08 -2.76 31.92
C LYS A 499 -9.75 -2.74 31.17
N GLU A 500 -9.65 -3.45 30.05
CA GLU A 500 -8.43 -3.52 29.26
C GLU A 500 -8.13 -2.20 28.54
N ILE A 501 -9.15 -1.42 28.15
CA ILE A 501 -8.96 -0.03 27.68
C ILE A 501 -8.29 0.83 28.75
N THR A 502 -8.78 0.76 29.99
CA THR A 502 -8.21 1.55 31.11
C THR A 502 -6.75 1.19 31.33
N GLN A 503 -6.38 -0.08 31.20
CA GLN A 503 -4.98 -0.52 31.34
C GLN A 503 -4.08 0.07 30.25
N MET A 504 -4.57 0.20 29.02
CA MET A 504 -3.82 0.85 27.94
C MET A 504 -3.69 2.36 28.23
N ILE A 505 -4.77 3.01 28.68
CA ILE A 505 -4.75 4.43 29.06
C ILE A 505 -3.73 4.67 30.19
N ASP A 506 -3.72 3.81 31.21
CA ASP A 506 -2.79 3.90 32.34
C ASP A 506 -1.32 3.81 31.85
N ALA A 507 -1.02 2.93 30.90
CA ALA A 507 0.32 2.81 30.32
C ALA A 507 0.79 4.11 29.63
N PHE A 508 -0.07 4.76 28.85
CA PHE A 508 0.24 6.07 28.25
C PHE A 508 0.37 7.18 29.32
N ALA A 509 -0.48 7.15 30.35
CA ALA A 509 -0.48 8.13 31.43
C ALA A 509 0.82 8.10 32.25
N GLU A 510 1.44 6.92 32.45
CA GLU A 510 2.75 6.80 33.08
C GLU A 510 3.86 7.56 32.32
N HIS A 511 3.65 7.79 31.03
CA HIS A 511 4.53 8.57 30.14
C HIS A 511 4.04 10.01 29.88
N ASN A 512 3.10 10.50 30.70
CA ASN A 512 2.52 11.84 30.62
C ASN A 512 1.82 12.12 29.28
N ILE A 513 1.26 11.09 28.66
CA ILE A 513 0.43 11.17 27.46
C ILE A 513 -1.02 10.88 27.86
N THR A 514 -1.97 11.68 27.40
CA THR A 514 -3.39 11.41 27.56
C THR A 514 -3.87 10.59 26.36
N LEU A 515 -4.27 9.35 26.58
CA LEU A 515 -4.88 8.53 25.53
C LEU A 515 -6.41 8.63 25.60
N HIS A 516 -7.01 9.15 24.55
CA HIS A 516 -8.46 9.21 24.34
C HIS A 516 -8.87 8.03 23.47
N VAL A 517 -9.68 7.10 24.01
CA VAL A 517 -10.15 5.93 23.27
C VAL A 517 -11.64 6.08 22.92
N ASP A 518 -11.95 6.03 21.64
CA ASP A 518 -13.31 6.04 21.11
C ASP A 518 -13.81 4.61 20.84
N THR A 519 -14.89 4.24 21.51
CA THR A 519 -15.65 2.99 21.27
C THR A 519 -17.16 3.26 21.22
N GLY A 520 -17.52 4.47 20.77
CA GLY A 520 -18.90 4.97 20.71
C GLY A 520 -19.12 6.28 21.47
N ASN A 521 -18.06 6.97 21.90
CA ASN A 521 -18.14 8.09 22.84
C ASN A 521 -17.47 9.38 22.36
N LEU A 522 -16.66 9.35 21.29
CA LEU A 522 -15.99 10.53 20.71
C LEU A 522 -16.44 10.80 19.25
N GLY A 523 -17.66 10.39 18.92
CA GLY A 523 -18.29 10.63 17.61
C GLY A 523 -18.08 9.53 16.57
N GLY A 524 -17.26 8.51 16.85
CA GLY A 524 -17.10 7.29 16.04
C GLY A 524 -17.20 6.04 16.93
N GLY A 525 -16.42 4.98 16.63
CA GLY A 525 -16.34 3.77 17.44
C GLY A 525 -17.59 2.89 17.33
N GLU A 526 -17.72 2.20 16.22
CA GLU A 526 -18.96 1.58 15.75
C GLU A 526 -18.93 0.04 15.76
N GLU A 527 -20.11 -0.57 15.93
CA GLU A 527 -20.28 -2.02 15.66
C GLU A 527 -20.65 -2.22 14.19
N ILE A 528 -19.77 -2.88 13.45
CA ILE A 528 -19.90 -3.17 12.03
C ILE A 528 -20.63 -4.51 11.84
N PRO A 529 -21.49 -4.67 10.81
CA PRO A 529 -22.15 -5.94 10.52
C PRO A 529 -21.20 -7.12 10.38
N SER A 530 -21.65 -8.30 10.85
CA SER A 530 -20.82 -9.51 10.92
C SER A 530 -20.28 -9.96 9.56
N ARG A 531 -19.01 -10.36 9.54
CA ARG A 531 -18.31 -10.88 8.36
C ARG A 531 -17.42 -12.05 8.76
N SER A 532 -17.35 -13.08 7.90
CA SER A 532 -16.55 -14.28 8.21
C SER A 532 -15.06 -14.07 8.08
N PHE A 533 -14.64 -13.20 7.16
CA PHE A 533 -13.23 -12.90 6.87
C PHE A 533 -13.13 -11.49 6.26
N VAL A 534 -12.08 -10.77 6.63
CA VAL A 534 -11.77 -9.42 6.14
C VAL A 534 -10.49 -9.47 5.32
N THR A 535 -10.60 -9.26 4.01
CA THR A 535 -9.45 -9.20 3.08
C THR A 535 -8.78 -7.81 3.12
N ASN A 536 -7.63 -7.66 2.46
CA ASN A 536 -6.98 -6.35 2.31
C ASN A 536 -7.89 -5.32 1.61
N ALA A 537 -8.64 -5.72 0.59
CA ALA A 537 -9.59 -4.82 -0.08
C ALA A 537 -10.76 -4.45 0.85
N ASP A 538 -11.25 -5.38 1.67
CA ASP A 538 -12.27 -5.06 2.65
C ASP A 538 -11.79 -4.03 3.67
N LEU A 539 -10.52 -4.07 4.09
CA LEU A 539 -9.94 -3.10 5.02
C LEU A 539 -9.99 -1.67 4.47
N ILE A 540 -9.66 -1.48 3.19
CA ILE A 540 -9.79 -0.17 2.54
C ILE A 540 -11.25 0.28 2.53
N ASN A 541 -12.18 -0.61 2.16
CA ASN A 541 -13.60 -0.24 2.13
C ASN A 541 -14.14 0.12 3.51
N LEU A 542 -13.83 -0.67 4.54
CA LEU A 542 -14.27 -0.43 5.90
C LEU A 542 -13.68 0.85 6.50
N TYR A 543 -12.41 1.16 6.19
CA TYR A 543 -11.80 2.45 6.54
C TYR A 543 -12.59 3.62 5.94
N TRP A 544 -12.95 3.55 4.66
CA TRP A 544 -13.71 4.62 4.01
C TRP A 544 -15.16 4.71 4.50
N ASP A 545 -15.81 3.58 4.74
CA ASP A 545 -17.23 3.52 5.11
C ASP A 545 -17.48 3.94 6.57
N TYR A 546 -16.62 3.50 7.50
CA TYR A 546 -16.85 3.64 8.95
C TYR A 546 -15.92 4.64 9.62
N PHE A 547 -14.65 4.74 9.21
CA PHE A 547 -13.75 5.74 9.83
C PHE A 547 -13.88 7.13 9.19
N LEU A 548 -13.92 7.20 7.85
CA LEU A 548 -14.14 8.47 7.15
C LEU A 548 -15.62 8.83 7.01
N HIS A 549 -16.54 7.87 7.19
CA HIS A 549 -17.96 8.02 6.87
C HIS A 549 -18.22 8.53 5.44
N ASN A 550 -17.40 8.07 4.48
CA ASN A 550 -17.43 8.48 3.07
C ASN A 550 -17.13 9.98 2.84
N ASP A 551 -16.65 10.70 3.85
CA ASP A 551 -16.26 12.10 3.76
C ASP A 551 -14.75 12.24 3.66
N LEU A 552 -14.28 12.66 2.49
CA LEU A 552 -12.87 12.92 2.21
C LEU A 552 -12.30 14.10 3.00
N ASN A 553 -13.14 14.95 3.60
CA ASN A 553 -12.70 16.07 4.43
C ASN A 553 -12.88 15.78 5.93
N ASN A 554 -13.24 14.55 6.30
CA ASN A 554 -13.44 14.17 7.69
C ASN A 554 -12.14 14.39 8.50
N PRO A 555 -12.14 15.29 9.51
CA PRO A 555 -10.93 15.62 10.27
C PRO A 555 -10.31 14.42 11.00
N ARG A 556 -11.09 13.36 11.25
CA ARG A 556 -10.65 12.17 11.99
C ARG A 556 -9.39 11.55 11.40
N GLN A 557 -9.23 11.55 10.07
CA GLN A 557 -8.03 11.03 9.41
C GLN A 557 -6.72 11.68 9.90
N ARG A 558 -6.80 12.93 10.36
CA ARG A 558 -5.65 13.69 10.87
C ARG A 558 -5.65 13.85 12.39
N ILE A 559 -6.52 13.17 13.11
CA ILE A 559 -6.57 13.29 14.57
C ILE A 559 -6.47 11.91 15.19
N PHE A 560 -7.17 10.94 14.62
CA PHE A 560 -7.30 9.60 15.16
C PHE A 560 -6.34 8.62 14.49
N HIS A 561 -5.78 7.76 15.32
CA HIS A 561 -5.33 6.44 14.94
C HIS A 561 -6.57 5.53 14.88
N TYR A 562 -6.68 4.67 13.86
CA TYR A 562 -7.86 3.84 13.63
C TYR A 562 -7.57 2.35 13.74
N GLY A 563 -8.31 1.63 14.58
CA GLY A 563 -8.20 0.18 14.73
C GLY A 563 -9.50 -0.53 14.39
N LEU A 564 -9.41 -1.56 13.53
CA LEU A 564 -10.54 -2.43 13.20
C LEU A 564 -10.36 -3.83 13.82
N ILE A 565 -11.32 -4.24 14.64
CA ILE A 565 -11.30 -5.56 15.29
C ILE A 565 -12.30 -6.50 14.62
N CYS A 566 -11.82 -7.66 14.16
CA CYS A 566 -12.64 -8.66 13.48
C CYS A 566 -12.29 -10.08 13.95
N ASP A 567 -13.11 -11.07 13.56
CA ASP A 567 -12.82 -12.46 13.92
C ASP A 567 -11.56 -12.96 13.17
N TYR A 568 -11.56 -12.84 11.84
CA TYR A 568 -10.47 -13.28 10.98
C TYR A 568 -10.15 -12.25 9.88
N THR A 569 -8.86 -12.08 9.64
CA THR A 569 -8.30 -11.32 8.52
C THR A 569 -7.01 -12.01 8.04
N GLU A 570 -6.25 -11.38 7.15
CA GLU A 570 -5.02 -11.91 6.53
C GLU A 570 -3.94 -12.32 7.55
N GLY A 571 -4.01 -11.77 8.76
CA GLY A 571 -3.10 -12.04 9.86
C GLY A 571 -3.76 -11.90 11.24
N PRO A 572 -3.01 -12.19 12.31
CA PRO A 572 -3.48 -11.97 13.69
C PRO A 572 -3.64 -10.49 14.05
N GLY A 573 -2.78 -9.64 13.51
CA GLY A 573 -2.67 -8.20 13.74
C GLY A 573 -1.65 -7.64 12.76
N PHE A 574 -1.95 -6.48 12.16
CA PHE A 574 -1.03 -5.74 11.30
C PHE A 574 -1.50 -4.29 11.10
N ALA A 575 -0.54 -3.39 10.90
CA ALA A 575 -0.79 -2.02 10.47
C ALA A 575 -1.16 -1.95 8.98
N VAL A 576 -2.03 -1.00 8.62
CA VAL A 576 -2.71 -0.91 7.32
C VAL A 576 -2.73 0.54 6.85
N VAL A 577 -2.46 0.79 5.58
CA VAL A 577 -2.74 2.10 4.96
C VAL A 577 -4.14 2.06 4.36
N GLY A 578 -5.13 2.62 5.07
CA GLY A 578 -6.49 2.79 4.54
C GLY A 578 -6.57 3.88 3.46
N TRP A 579 -5.80 4.96 3.65
CA TRP A 579 -5.68 6.08 2.73
C TRP A 579 -4.50 7.00 3.09
N ASP A 580 -3.63 7.32 2.12
CA ASP A 580 -2.53 8.31 2.20
C ASP A 580 -1.36 7.97 3.15
N ASN A 581 -1.64 7.66 4.42
CA ASN A 581 -0.65 7.43 5.47
C ASN A 581 -0.96 6.19 6.32
N LEU A 582 0.03 5.70 7.07
CA LEU A 582 -0.12 4.62 8.04
C LEU A 582 -0.71 5.13 9.36
N ASN A 583 -2.04 5.33 9.37
CA ASN A 583 -2.80 5.73 10.55
C ASN A 583 -3.77 4.64 11.05
N SER A 584 -3.75 3.46 10.45
CA SER A 584 -4.71 2.41 10.78
C SER A 584 -4.11 1.02 10.98
N PHE A 585 -4.87 0.12 11.58
CA PHE A 585 -4.51 -1.27 11.78
C PHE A 585 -5.73 -2.19 11.89
N ALA A 586 -5.51 -3.50 11.72
CA ALA A 586 -6.52 -4.53 11.83
C ALA A 586 -6.12 -5.63 12.81
N ILE A 587 -7.09 -6.21 13.52
CA ILE A 587 -6.89 -7.30 14.49
C ILE A 587 -7.84 -8.45 14.18
N GLY A 588 -7.29 -9.65 13.97
CA GLY A 588 -8.03 -10.91 13.88
C GLY A 588 -8.13 -11.59 15.25
N VAL A 589 -9.08 -11.18 16.09
CA VAL A 589 -9.14 -11.65 17.48
C VAL A 589 -9.52 -13.12 17.62
N GLN A 590 -10.37 -13.66 16.74
CA GLN A 590 -10.68 -15.09 16.78
C GLN A 590 -9.47 -15.92 16.34
N PHE A 591 -8.73 -15.47 15.31
CA PHE A 591 -7.45 -16.05 14.92
C PHE A 591 -6.46 -16.08 16.11
N LEU A 592 -6.35 -14.97 16.85
CA LEU A 592 -5.49 -14.87 18.02
C LEU A 592 -5.94 -15.80 19.16
N ALA A 593 -7.23 -15.84 19.48
CA ALA A 593 -7.79 -16.66 20.55
C ALA A 593 -7.55 -18.16 20.32
N GLU A 594 -7.63 -18.61 19.06
CA GLU A 594 -7.31 -19.99 18.69
C GLU A 594 -5.81 -20.30 18.79
N LYS A 595 -4.97 -19.34 18.41
CA LYS A 595 -3.51 -19.49 18.45
C LYS A 595 -2.97 -19.43 19.88
N TYR A 596 -3.59 -18.65 20.75
CA TYR A 596 -3.14 -18.40 22.12
C TYR A 596 -4.27 -18.59 23.15
N PRO A 597 -4.83 -19.81 23.29
CA PRO A 597 -6.00 -20.08 24.13
C PRO A 597 -5.74 -19.89 25.63
N GLN A 598 -4.49 -19.74 26.05
CA GLN A 598 -4.12 -19.45 27.44
C GLN A 598 -4.43 -18.01 27.87
N TYR A 599 -4.62 -17.09 26.92
CA TYR A 599 -4.97 -15.70 27.22
C TYR A 599 -6.47 -15.45 27.02
N ARG A 600 -7.02 -14.50 27.77
CA ARG A 600 -8.41 -14.07 27.62
C ARG A 600 -8.56 -13.29 26.31
N ARG A 601 -9.72 -13.41 25.65
CA ARG A 601 -10.01 -12.74 24.39
C ARG A 601 -9.85 -11.22 24.49
N GLU A 602 -10.40 -10.62 25.54
CA GLU A 602 -10.40 -9.17 25.76
C GLU A 602 -8.97 -8.64 25.94
N TRP A 603 -8.12 -9.45 26.58
CA TRP A 603 -6.70 -9.15 26.74
C TRP A 603 -5.99 -9.15 25.39
N LEU A 604 -6.20 -10.21 24.58
CA LEU A 604 -5.62 -10.31 23.24
C LEU A 604 -6.02 -9.11 22.37
N VAL A 605 -7.27 -8.67 22.41
CA VAL A 605 -7.75 -7.48 21.67
C VAL A 605 -6.89 -6.26 22.01
N MET A 606 -6.81 -5.88 23.29
CA MET A 606 -6.18 -4.61 23.64
C MET A 606 -4.65 -4.66 23.60
N THR A 607 -4.02 -5.80 23.92
CA THR A 607 -2.57 -5.93 23.72
C THR A 607 -2.18 -5.88 22.26
N SER A 608 -3.00 -6.46 21.37
CA SER A 608 -2.79 -6.35 19.92
C SER A 608 -3.08 -4.94 19.43
N ALA A 609 -4.13 -4.27 19.91
CA ALA A 609 -4.41 -2.88 19.53
C ALA A 609 -3.26 -1.95 19.91
N MET A 610 -2.72 -2.07 21.12
CA MET A 610 -1.55 -1.29 21.53
C MET A 610 -0.30 -1.65 20.71
N HIS A 611 -0.12 -2.93 20.34
CA HIS A 611 0.96 -3.38 19.45
C HIS A 611 0.90 -2.70 18.09
N GLU A 612 -0.23 -2.82 17.41
CA GLU A 612 -0.36 -2.26 16.07
C GLU A 612 -0.38 -0.72 16.08
N ALA A 613 -0.93 -0.10 17.13
CA ALA A 613 -0.82 1.34 17.34
C ALA A 613 0.66 1.80 17.43
N GLY A 614 1.54 0.98 18.00
CA GLY A 614 2.99 1.23 17.99
C GLY A 614 3.56 1.51 16.59
N HIS A 615 3.09 0.79 15.57
CA HIS A 615 3.54 1.00 14.19
C HIS A 615 3.04 2.32 13.60
N THR A 616 1.84 2.77 13.99
CA THR A 616 1.33 4.10 13.61
C THR A 616 2.11 5.26 14.27
N PHE A 617 2.92 4.96 15.30
CA PHE A 617 3.91 5.86 15.91
C PHE A 617 5.33 5.70 15.34
N GLY A 618 5.49 5.00 14.21
CA GLY A 618 6.79 4.80 13.57
C GLY A 618 7.71 3.79 14.26
N LEU A 619 7.20 2.99 15.20
CA LEU A 619 7.93 1.87 15.79
C LEU A 619 7.85 0.65 14.86
N ILE A 620 8.63 0.67 13.78
CA ILE A 620 8.63 -0.35 12.72
C ILE A 620 9.93 -1.16 12.69
N ALA A 621 9.96 -2.25 11.92
CA ALA A 621 11.09 -3.18 11.91
C ALA A 621 12.44 -2.53 11.50
N THR A 622 12.38 -1.45 10.71
CA THR A 622 13.55 -0.68 10.25
C THR A 622 14.09 0.28 11.31
N LYS A 623 13.25 0.70 12.26
CA LYS A 623 13.62 1.51 13.42
C LYS A 623 14.45 0.68 14.40
N TYR A 624 13.98 -0.52 14.71
CA TYR A 624 14.68 -1.45 15.58
C TYR A 624 14.42 -2.90 15.19
N THR A 625 15.48 -3.65 14.89
CA THR A 625 15.37 -5.03 14.37
C THR A 625 14.82 -6.05 15.38
N GLY A 626 14.60 -5.67 16.63
CA GLY A 626 13.88 -6.47 17.63
C GLY A 626 12.35 -6.44 17.46
N ILE A 627 11.79 -5.37 16.87
CA ILE A 627 10.35 -5.20 16.61
C ILE A 627 9.89 -6.26 15.61
N ASP A 628 8.79 -6.96 15.89
CA ASP A 628 8.21 -8.02 15.04
C ASP A 628 9.16 -9.14 14.63
N ASN A 629 10.19 -9.36 15.44
CA ASN A 629 11.16 -10.39 15.13
C ASN A 629 10.73 -11.74 15.69
N GLN A 630 9.97 -12.52 14.90
CA GLN A 630 9.43 -13.83 15.34
C GLN A 630 10.49 -14.85 15.77
N VAL A 631 11.75 -14.72 15.34
CA VAL A 631 12.80 -15.66 15.78
C VAL A 631 13.27 -15.39 17.21
N THR A 632 12.94 -14.23 17.78
CA THR A 632 13.21 -13.89 19.20
C THR A 632 12.54 -14.84 20.17
N MET A 633 11.46 -15.53 19.78
CA MET A 633 10.72 -16.44 20.65
C MET A 633 11.45 -17.77 20.90
N LYS A 634 12.54 -18.07 20.19
CA LYS A 634 13.20 -19.39 20.26
C LYS A 634 14.61 -19.28 20.86
N PRO A 635 14.87 -19.82 22.07
CA PRO A 635 16.19 -19.75 22.74
C PRO A 635 17.36 -20.37 21.98
N ILE A 636 17.07 -21.20 20.96
CA ILE A 636 18.08 -21.80 20.07
C ILE A 636 18.71 -20.79 19.11
N TYR A 637 18.08 -19.64 18.90
CA TYR A 637 18.54 -18.59 17.98
C TYR A 637 19.24 -17.47 18.75
N LYS A 638 20.26 -16.84 18.13
CA LYS A 638 21.01 -15.74 18.74
C LYS A 638 20.10 -14.54 19.05
N GLU A 639 19.08 -14.35 18.23
CA GLU A 639 18.12 -13.26 18.31
C GLU A 639 17.34 -13.28 19.62
N PHE A 640 16.98 -14.47 20.16
CA PHE A 640 16.40 -14.59 21.50
C PHE A 640 17.31 -13.93 22.54
N TRP A 641 18.60 -14.21 22.55
CA TRP A 641 19.54 -13.70 23.56
C TRP A 641 19.90 -12.22 23.36
N LEU A 642 19.80 -11.74 22.12
CA LEU A 642 20.01 -10.33 21.80
C LEU A 642 18.84 -9.47 22.31
N TYR A 643 17.61 -9.98 22.18
CA TYR A 643 16.39 -9.20 22.41
C TYR A 643 15.56 -9.70 23.60
N CYS A 644 15.98 -10.70 24.37
CA CYS A 644 15.22 -11.15 25.55
C CYS A 644 15.09 -10.07 26.62
N LYS A 645 15.97 -9.06 26.62
CA LYS A 645 15.88 -7.89 27.49
C LYS A 645 14.99 -6.79 26.93
N TYR A 646 14.63 -6.84 25.65
CA TYR A 646 13.69 -5.93 25.02
C TYR A 646 12.29 -6.20 25.54
N LYS A 647 11.95 -5.61 26.69
CA LYS A 647 10.65 -5.78 27.33
C LYS A 647 9.68 -4.79 26.74
N SER A 648 9.21 -5.11 25.54
CA SER A 648 8.20 -4.36 24.83
C SER A 648 7.15 -5.31 24.29
N LEU A 649 5.90 -4.89 24.23
CA LEU A 649 4.86 -5.62 23.53
C LEU A 649 5.14 -5.78 22.02
N LEU A 650 6.05 -4.99 21.43
CA LEU A 650 6.55 -5.13 20.05
C LEU A 650 7.53 -6.31 19.88
N ASN A 651 7.96 -6.91 20.98
CA ASN A 651 8.71 -8.16 20.99
C ASN A 651 7.75 -9.33 21.25
N TYR A 652 7.70 -10.30 20.34
CA TYR A 652 6.79 -11.45 20.45
C TYR A 652 7.00 -12.35 21.68
N VAL A 653 8.09 -12.20 22.42
CA VAL A 653 8.24 -12.82 23.75
C VAL A 653 7.29 -12.21 24.78
N TYR A 654 6.97 -10.91 24.66
CA TYR A 654 6.25 -10.12 25.65
C TYR A 654 4.89 -9.58 25.17
N THR A 655 4.57 -9.64 23.87
CA THR A 655 3.32 -9.10 23.27
C THR A 655 2.05 -9.37 24.08
N PHE A 656 1.89 -10.58 24.63
CA PHE A 656 0.71 -10.94 25.43
C PHE A 656 1.02 -11.09 26.93
N ALA A 657 2.26 -10.89 27.34
CA ALA A 657 2.69 -11.03 28.73
C ALA A 657 2.47 -9.75 29.55
N MET A 658 2.32 -8.61 28.88
CA MET A 658 2.17 -7.28 29.47
C MET A 658 1.47 -6.34 28.48
N MET A 659 1.13 -5.13 28.94
CA MET A 659 0.53 -4.06 28.15
C MET A 659 1.36 -2.79 28.36
N ASP A 660 2.56 -2.80 27.79
CA ASP A 660 3.51 -1.68 27.88
C ASP A 660 4.54 -1.76 26.74
N PHE A 661 5.06 -0.60 26.34
CA PHE A 661 6.25 -0.53 25.49
C PHE A 661 7.52 -0.48 26.36
N SER A 662 8.69 -0.68 25.76
CA SER A 662 9.92 -0.60 26.54
C SER A 662 10.35 0.84 26.81
N ASP A 663 10.85 1.11 28.02
CA ASP A 663 11.53 2.34 28.42
C ASP A 663 13.07 2.28 28.24
N GLY A 664 13.61 1.14 27.79
CA GLY A 664 15.04 0.88 27.61
C GLY A 664 15.83 0.65 28.91
N SER A 665 15.17 0.51 30.06
CA SER A 665 15.82 0.40 31.37
C SER A 665 16.48 -0.97 31.65
N HIS A 666 16.20 -2.00 30.84
CA HIS A 666 16.66 -3.38 31.08
C HIS A 666 18.05 -3.68 30.48
N GLY A 667 18.75 -2.66 30.01
CA GLY A 667 20.15 -2.71 29.59
C GLY A 667 20.34 -3.05 28.11
N ARG A 668 21.50 -3.63 27.75
CA ARG A 668 21.85 -3.85 26.34
C ARG A 668 20.81 -4.71 25.62
N GLY A 669 20.32 -4.21 24.50
CA GLY A 669 19.30 -4.87 23.68
C GLY A 669 17.87 -4.53 24.07
N ASP A 670 17.66 -3.68 25.08
CA ASP A 670 16.37 -3.10 25.41
C ASP A 670 16.23 -1.74 24.73
N PHE A 671 15.45 -1.67 23.66
CA PHE A 671 15.23 -0.44 22.92
C PHE A 671 14.14 0.39 23.59
N ASN A 672 14.40 1.68 23.83
CA ASN A 672 13.42 2.59 24.44
C ASN A 672 12.39 3.02 23.39
N ASP A 673 11.26 2.31 23.32
CA ASP A 673 10.15 2.60 22.44
C ASP A 673 9.48 3.93 22.79
N TRP A 674 9.16 4.15 24.07
CA TRP A 674 8.48 5.36 24.55
C TRP A 674 9.25 6.62 24.19
N GLY A 675 10.58 6.57 24.29
CA GLY A 675 11.47 7.68 23.89
C GLY A 675 11.69 7.81 22.39
N ASN A 676 11.14 6.91 21.57
CA ASN A 676 11.29 6.88 20.11
C ASN A 676 9.96 6.93 19.34
N ILE A 677 8.82 7.10 20.03
CA ILE A 677 7.53 7.40 19.42
C ILE A 677 7.66 8.66 18.56
N ASP A 678 7.22 8.55 17.31
CA ASP A 678 7.02 9.66 16.39
C ASP A 678 5.52 9.92 16.26
N PHE A 679 5.03 10.91 17.00
CA PHE A 679 3.62 11.32 16.97
C PHE A 679 3.18 11.83 15.59
N SER A 680 4.12 12.26 14.75
CA SER A 680 3.80 12.78 13.41
C SER A 680 3.67 11.68 12.36
N PHE A 681 4.05 10.44 12.67
CA PHE A 681 4.21 9.36 11.70
C PHE A 681 2.89 9.00 10.99
N PHE A 682 1.77 9.03 11.69
CA PHE A 682 0.45 8.74 11.11
C PHE A 682 -0.05 9.82 10.13
N LYS A 683 0.49 11.05 10.20
CA LYS A 683 0.22 12.16 9.26
C LYS A 683 1.29 12.29 8.16
N ASN A 684 2.50 11.83 8.44
CA ASN A 684 3.69 12.04 7.62
C ASN A 684 4.48 10.74 7.49
N THR A 685 3.80 9.67 7.07
CA THR A 685 4.39 8.34 7.03
C THR A 685 5.59 8.32 6.09
N ARG A 686 6.73 7.87 6.62
CA ARG A 686 7.97 7.73 5.87
C ARG A 686 8.57 6.37 6.14
N PHE A 687 8.45 5.48 5.16
CA PHE A 687 9.17 4.20 5.15
C PHE A 687 10.61 4.44 4.69
N ASP A 688 11.35 5.27 5.42
CA ASP A 688 12.76 5.53 5.14
C ASP A 688 13.62 4.43 5.75
N TYR A 689 14.54 3.90 4.96
CA TYR A 689 15.60 3.03 5.47
C TYR A 689 16.77 3.91 5.91
N PRO A 690 17.38 3.68 7.09
CA PRO A 690 18.59 4.40 7.45
C PRO A 690 19.67 4.11 6.40
N LEU A 691 20.11 5.15 5.69
CA LEU A 691 21.31 5.11 4.87
C LEU A 691 22.51 4.94 5.81
N SER A 692 22.78 3.70 6.22
CA SER A 692 23.95 3.35 7.03
C SER A 692 25.24 3.52 6.26
#